data_AF-A0A3M2F2D7-F1
#
_entry.id   AF-A0A3M2F2D7-F1
#
_cell.length_a   1.000
_cell.length_b   1.000
_cell.length_c   1.000
_cell.angle_alpha   90.00
_cell.angle_beta   90.00
_cell.angle_gamma   90.00
#
_symmetry.space_group_name_H-M   'P 1'
#
loop_
_entity.id
_entity.type
_entity.pdbx_description
1 polymer ?
#
loop_
_entity_poly.entity_id
_entity_poly.type
_entity_poly.pdbx_seq_one_letter_code
_entity_poly.pdbx_strand_id
1 'polypeptide(L)'
;MPSTPRYAIGIDLGTTNTAVAYVDLAAGAARGGTRPIRCFEIPQLVAPGELGTKPVLPSFVYLPGAHDLPAGSTALPWDADRTYAVGELAREQGARVPGRLVASAKSWLCHGGVDRTAAILPWDAPEDVPRISPVEASRRYLQHVREAWNDRMAGDEAARFERQLLLLTVPASFDEVARELTVQAARDAGLPHVVLLEEPLAAFYAWLATHDAAERDALPDGALILVCDVGGGTSDFSIIGVRVEADGTRRFERLAVGDHLMLGGDNMDYALGRTVEAEIAGGPGRLDVRRWHQLVHQCRRAKERLLGEDAPEAVDVTVAGTGSRLIAGTLKGTLTRAEAERLLLDGFFPETPLDAPLQQGRRRGLTELGLPYEADPAITRHLAAFWRRARPYLREQTGRTALFPDYLLFNGGVFTPAPLRARLRGIVRDWFRDVAGADWTPTELSNPRLDLAVAMGAAYYGLVRRGEGIRVGSGSARAYYVGVAADQPEDAVHHAVCLVPRGAEEGFVGRLTDVTFEALANHPVTFHLYSSTTRTGDALGDVVALPADEVVALPPIRTALPFGKKAVARRVPVQLRVELTEVGTLALWCDSVHTEHRWQLQFDVRQEPETDVPEAPAGHPLDPDRLDDATAVLRQVFTGDDLPDGLWERLEDVLEQPRADWPMPVLRKLADALLPLPRDCSAAHEVLWFDLLGYGLRPGYGDPVDAWRVDQAWKNYLEALHFPAEEANRLAWWRFWRR
;
A
#
# COMPACT_ATOMS: atom_id res chain seq x y z
N MET A 1 -21.32 27.50 -4.62
CA MET A 1 -21.95 26.17 -4.50
C MET A 1 -21.13 25.23 -5.37
N PRO A 2 -20.59 24.11 -4.87
CA PRO A 2 -19.99 23.14 -5.77
C PRO A 2 -21.07 22.67 -6.76
N SER A 3 -20.75 22.69 -8.05
CA SER A 3 -21.66 22.24 -9.11
C SER A 3 -22.00 20.78 -8.89
N THR A 4 -23.28 20.42 -9.02
CA THR A 4 -23.73 19.02 -8.98
C THR A 4 -22.97 18.23 -10.06
N PRO A 5 -22.33 17.09 -9.73
CA PRO A 5 -21.55 16.35 -10.72
C PRO A 5 -22.47 15.81 -11.81
N ARG A 6 -22.03 15.92 -13.08
CA ARG A 6 -22.72 15.34 -14.23
C ARG A 6 -22.44 13.85 -14.37
N TYR A 7 -21.21 13.44 -14.05
CA TYR A 7 -20.78 12.05 -14.17
C TYR A 7 -20.41 11.45 -12.82
N ALA A 8 -20.70 10.16 -12.66
CA ALA A 8 -19.96 9.32 -11.73
C ALA A 8 -18.91 8.55 -12.53
N ILE A 9 -17.64 8.69 -12.16
CA ILE A 9 -16.50 8.14 -12.88
C ILE A 9 -15.79 7.15 -11.97
N GLY A 10 -15.72 5.89 -12.41
CA GLY A 10 -14.92 4.85 -11.80
C GLY A 10 -13.54 4.79 -12.44
N ILE A 11 -12.50 4.80 -11.62
CA ILE A 11 -11.10 4.72 -12.02
C ILE A 11 -10.52 3.46 -11.37
N ASP A 12 -10.18 2.48 -12.20
CA ASP A 12 -9.35 1.36 -11.78
C ASP A 12 -7.89 1.75 -11.94
N LEU A 13 -7.20 2.06 -10.84
CA LEU A 13 -5.76 2.35 -10.84
C LEU A 13 -4.99 1.05 -10.60
N GLY A 14 -4.90 0.18 -11.61
CA GLY A 14 -4.24 -1.12 -11.49
C GLY A 14 -2.70 -1.07 -11.60
N THR A 15 -2.04 -2.13 -11.12
CA THR A 15 -0.56 -2.28 -11.17
C THR A 15 -0.01 -2.23 -12.59
N THR A 16 -0.72 -2.87 -13.54
CA THR A 16 -0.28 -2.98 -14.94
C THR A 16 -1.07 -2.07 -15.86
N ASN A 17 -2.36 -1.89 -15.59
CA ASN A 17 -3.27 -1.12 -16.44
C ASN A 17 -4.17 -0.25 -15.57
N THR A 18 -4.50 0.93 -16.09
CA THR A 18 -5.51 1.84 -15.54
C THR A 18 -6.72 1.85 -16.49
N ALA A 19 -7.93 1.67 -15.96
CA ALA A 19 -9.18 1.69 -16.71
C ALA A 19 -10.13 2.77 -16.16
N VAL A 20 -10.96 3.33 -17.03
CA VAL A 20 -11.90 4.38 -16.67
C VAL A 20 -13.27 4.05 -17.23
N ALA A 21 -14.29 4.07 -16.38
CA ALA A 21 -15.68 3.96 -16.76
C ALA A 21 -16.49 5.09 -16.15
N TYR A 22 -17.63 5.41 -16.75
CA TYR A 22 -18.47 6.50 -16.30
C TYR A 22 -19.95 6.23 -16.56
N VAL A 23 -20.78 6.93 -15.79
CA VAL A 23 -22.21 7.01 -15.97
C VAL A 23 -22.62 8.48 -16.04
N ASP A 24 -23.47 8.84 -17.00
CA ASP A 24 -24.06 10.19 -17.06
C ASP A 24 -25.26 10.23 -16.12
N LEU A 25 -25.14 11.00 -15.04
CA LEU A 25 -26.16 11.13 -13.98
C LEU A 25 -27.35 11.97 -14.45
N ALA A 26 -27.19 12.80 -15.48
CA ALA A 26 -28.27 13.57 -16.07
C ALA A 26 -29.07 12.76 -17.11
N ALA A 27 -28.51 11.66 -17.63
CA ALA A 27 -29.22 10.78 -18.54
C ALA A 27 -30.37 10.05 -17.84
N GLY A 28 -31.50 9.89 -18.53
CA GLY A 28 -32.60 9.05 -18.05
C GLY A 28 -32.18 7.58 -17.94
N ALA A 29 -32.80 6.84 -17.01
CA ALA A 29 -32.62 5.39 -16.95
C ALA A 29 -33.05 4.71 -18.26
N ALA A 30 -32.34 3.68 -18.70
CA ALA A 30 -32.73 2.91 -19.87
C ALA A 30 -34.04 2.14 -19.63
N ARG A 31 -34.64 1.59 -20.70
CA ARG A 31 -35.75 0.61 -20.57
C ARG A 31 -35.22 -0.59 -19.77
N GLY A 32 -35.59 -0.68 -18.49
CA GLY A 32 -35.00 -1.65 -17.54
C GLY A 32 -34.50 -1.03 -16.23
N GLY A 33 -34.50 0.30 -16.09
CA GLY A 33 -34.29 0.99 -14.81
C GLY A 33 -32.83 1.29 -14.45
N THR A 34 -31.85 0.78 -15.20
CA THR A 34 -30.41 1.08 -14.97
C THR A 34 -29.88 2.08 -16.00
N ARG A 35 -28.97 2.97 -15.57
CA ARG A 35 -28.25 3.86 -16.49
C ARG A 35 -27.11 3.11 -17.15
N PRO A 36 -26.84 3.33 -18.46
CA PRO A 36 -25.76 2.63 -19.14
C PRO A 36 -24.40 3.10 -18.63
N ILE A 37 -23.59 2.17 -18.15
CA ILE A 37 -22.19 2.39 -17.80
C ILE A 37 -21.37 2.27 -19.08
N ARG A 38 -20.50 3.25 -19.32
CA ARG A 38 -19.65 3.33 -20.51
C ARG A 38 -18.19 3.29 -20.09
N CYS A 39 -17.35 2.63 -20.89
CA CYS A 39 -15.91 2.72 -20.73
C CYS A 39 -15.38 3.92 -21.51
N PHE A 40 -14.40 4.61 -20.96
CA PHE A 40 -13.72 5.73 -21.62
C PHE A 40 -12.52 5.20 -22.39
N GLU A 41 -12.53 5.38 -23.71
CA GLU A 41 -11.38 5.12 -24.57
C GLU A 41 -10.33 6.21 -24.33
N ILE A 42 -9.19 5.86 -23.72
CA ILE A 42 -8.19 6.82 -23.23
C ILE A 42 -7.21 7.18 -24.35
N PRO A 43 -7.18 8.45 -24.83
CA PRO A 43 -6.14 8.91 -25.72
C PRO A 43 -4.76 8.82 -25.07
N GLN A 44 -3.80 8.25 -25.79
CA GLN A 44 -2.43 8.06 -25.34
C GLN A 44 -1.49 7.88 -26.54
N LEU A 45 -0.19 8.10 -26.33
CA LEU A 45 0.79 7.84 -27.37
C LEU A 45 0.94 6.32 -27.56
N VAL A 46 0.71 5.84 -28.78
CA VAL A 46 0.87 4.42 -29.16
C VAL A 46 2.21 4.16 -29.84
N ALA A 47 2.81 5.20 -30.41
CA ALA A 47 4.18 5.25 -30.91
C ALA A 47 4.74 6.68 -30.72
N PRO A 48 6.05 6.92 -30.88
CA PRO A 48 6.64 8.25 -30.75
C PRO A 48 5.93 9.27 -31.67
N GLY A 49 5.30 10.29 -31.08
CA GLY A 49 4.53 11.32 -31.80
C GLY A 49 3.19 10.87 -32.38
N GLU A 50 2.75 9.63 -32.14
CA GLU A 50 1.50 9.08 -32.67
C GLU A 50 0.47 8.89 -31.55
N LEU A 51 -0.62 9.64 -31.62
CA LEU A 51 -1.75 9.56 -30.68
C LEU A 51 -2.77 8.52 -31.16
N GLY A 52 -3.10 7.57 -30.30
CA GLY A 52 -4.20 6.62 -30.48
C GLY A 52 -5.12 6.60 -29.26
N THR A 53 -6.18 5.81 -29.32
CA THR A 53 -7.08 5.55 -28.18
C THR A 53 -7.07 4.06 -27.85
N LYS A 54 -7.12 3.72 -26.56
CA LYS A 54 -7.22 2.35 -26.08
C LYS A 54 -8.22 2.27 -24.92
N PRO A 55 -8.85 1.12 -24.68
CA PRO A 55 -9.79 0.93 -23.56
C PRO A 55 -9.11 1.00 -22.18
N VAL A 56 -7.80 0.79 -22.14
CA VAL A 56 -6.98 0.86 -20.92
C VAL A 56 -5.72 1.68 -21.18
N LEU A 57 -5.19 2.30 -20.14
CA LEU A 57 -3.92 3.00 -20.11
C LEU A 57 -2.90 2.13 -19.36
N PRO A 58 -1.87 1.57 -20.01
CA PRO A 58 -0.83 0.86 -19.28
C PRO A 58 -0.19 1.75 -18.19
N SER A 59 -0.14 1.25 -16.96
CA SER A 59 0.38 1.95 -15.78
C SER A 59 1.91 1.94 -15.77
N PHE A 60 2.52 2.57 -16.78
CA PHE A 60 3.96 2.68 -16.99
C PHE A 60 4.34 4.14 -17.22
N VAL A 61 5.46 4.59 -16.64
CA VAL A 61 6.08 5.89 -16.97
C VAL A 61 7.41 5.63 -17.65
N TYR A 62 7.65 6.28 -18.79
CA TYR A 62 8.94 6.25 -19.45
C TYR A 62 9.63 7.61 -19.33
N LEU A 63 10.89 7.58 -18.92
CA LEU A 63 11.71 8.74 -18.60
C LEU A 63 12.84 8.89 -19.64
N PRO A 64 12.54 9.49 -20.80
CA PRO A 64 13.44 9.51 -21.95
C PRO A 64 14.74 10.26 -21.63
N GLY A 65 15.86 9.72 -22.10
CA GLY A 65 17.12 10.44 -22.22
C GLY A 65 17.17 11.30 -23.49
N ALA A 66 18.21 12.13 -23.60
CA ALA A 66 18.37 13.09 -24.70
C ALA A 66 18.42 12.46 -26.11
N HIS A 67 18.74 11.17 -26.21
CA HIS A 67 18.89 10.44 -27.48
C HIS A 67 17.95 9.24 -27.62
N ASP A 68 17.06 9.01 -26.66
CA ASP A 68 16.21 7.81 -26.66
C ASP A 68 15.00 7.92 -27.58
N LEU A 69 14.47 9.14 -27.68
CA LEU A 69 13.29 9.47 -28.46
C LEU A 69 13.55 10.75 -29.27
N PRO A 70 12.96 10.90 -30.47
CA PRO A 70 13.00 12.16 -31.21
C PRO A 70 12.44 13.32 -30.38
N ALA A 71 13.03 14.51 -30.53
CA ALA A 71 12.57 15.69 -29.81
C ALA A 71 11.07 15.97 -30.09
N GLY A 72 10.31 16.25 -29.03
CA GLY A 72 8.86 16.50 -29.11
C GLY A 72 7.99 15.25 -29.30
N SER A 73 8.55 14.04 -29.37
CA SER A 73 7.74 12.82 -29.60
C SER A 73 6.92 12.36 -28.39
N THR A 74 7.10 13.01 -27.25
CA THR A 74 6.30 12.83 -26.01
C THR A 74 5.19 13.87 -25.87
N ALA A 75 5.11 14.84 -26.79
CA ALA A 75 4.07 15.87 -26.78
C ALA A 75 2.67 15.27 -26.89
N LEU A 76 1.73 15.85 -26.16
CA LEU A 76 0.30 15.54 -26.22
C LEU A 76 -0.50 16.80 -26.61
N PRO A 77 -1.73 16.66 -27.13
CA PRO A 77 -2.54 17.81 -27.53
C PRO A 77 -2.76 18.85 -26.43
N TRP A 78 -2.77 18.40 -25.16
CA TRP A 78 -2.97 19.23 -23.98
C TRP A 78 -1.68 19.63 -23.27
N ASP A 79 -0.52 19.18 -23.75
CA ASP A 79 0.80 19.47 -23.17
C ASP A 79 1.91 19.20 -24.18
N ALA A 80 2.30 20.26 -24.89
CA ALA A 80 3.31 20.20 -25.93
C ALA A 80 4.73 20.00 -25.38
N ASP A 81 4.98 20.38 -24.13
CA ASP A 81 6.31 20.39 -23.50
C ASP A 81 6.56 19.15 -22.63
N ARG A 82 5.67 18.16 -22.70
CA ARG A 82 5.75 16.95 -21.88
C ARG A 82 7.07 16.21 -22.07
N THR A 83 7.78 15.98 -20.97
CA THR A 83 9.13 15.37 -20.95
C THR A 83 9.15 13.88 -20.64
N TYR A 84 7.99 13.25 -20.43
CA TYR A 84 7.84 11.83 -20.13
C TYR A 84 6.67 11.23 -20.91
N ALA A 85 6.62 9.91 -21.03
CA ALA A 85 5.46 9.21 -21.59
C ALA A 85 4.74 8.39 -20.52
N VAL A 86 3.42 8.26 -20.66
CA VAL A 86 2.56 7.36 -19.88
C VAL A 86 1.76 6.50 -20.86
N GLY A 87 1.49 5.25 -20.51
CA GLY A 87 0.67 4.36 -21.32
C GLY A 87 1.45 3.48 -22.28
N GLU A 88 0.86 3.21 -23.44
CA GLU A 88 1.36 2.24 -24.42
C GLU A 88 2.79 2.55 -24.91
N LEU A 89 3.07 3.79 -25.29
CA LEU A 89 4.43 4.20 -25.67
C LEU A 89 5.43 3.94 -24.53
N ALA A 90 5.06 4.22 -23.29
CA ALA A 90 5.94 4.01 -22.15
C ALA A 90 6.25 2.52 -21.96
N ARG A 91 5.24 1.67 -22.08
CA ARG A 91 5.37 0.21 -22.00
C ARG A 91 6.26 -0.36 -23.11
N GLU A 92 6.01 0.02 -24.37
CA GLU A 92 6.74 -0.48 -25.54
C GLU A 92 8.19 0.02 -25.60
N GLN A 93 8.41 1.30 -25.31
CA GLN A 93 9.76 1.87 -25.29
C GLN A 93 10.54 1.39 -24.06
N GLY A 94 9.88 1.26 -22.91
CA GLY A 94 10.47 0.72 -21.69
C GLY A 94 10.97 -0.71 -21.84
N ALA A 95 10.28 -1.55 -22.62
CA ALA A 95 10.76 -2.90 -22.94
C ALA A 95 12.09 -2.90 -23.73
N ARG A 96 12.41 -1.81 -24.46
CA ARG A 96 13.66 -1.66 -25.21
C ARG A 96 14.79 -1.06 -24.37
N VAL A 97 14.43 -0.16 -23.44
CA VAL A 97 15.33 0.55 -22.54
C VAL A 97 14.82 0.47 -21.08
N PRO A 98 14.97 -0.70 -20.42
CA PRO A 98 14.35 -0.97 -19.12
C PRO A 98 14.81 -0.05 -17.99
N GLY A 99 16.06 0.41 -18.01
CA GLY A 99 16.61 1.31 -17.00
C GLY A 99 15.92 2.68 -16.93
N ARG A 100 14.98 2.98 -17.83
CA ARG A 100 14.19 4.22 -17.88
C ARG A 100 12.68 3.98 -17.74
N LEU A 101 12.27 2.74 -17.48
CA LEU A 101 10.88 2.34 -17.32
C LEU A 101 10.51 2.27 -15.85
N VAL A 102 9.54 3.07 -15.44
CA VAL A 102 8.85 2.91 -14.16
C VAL A 102 7.67 1.99 -14.38
N ALA A 103 7.66 0.87 -13.66
CA ALA A 103 6.63 -0.15 -13.67
C ALA A 103 6.24 -0.53 -12.23
N SER A 104 5.12 -1.22 -12.07
CA SER A 104 4.68 -1.78 -10.78
C SER A 104 4.58 -0.76 -9.64
N ALA A 105 4.39 0.53 -9.97
CA ALA A 105 4.40 1.62 -8.99
C ALA A 105 3.36 1.40 -7.88
N LYS A 106 2.21 0.80 -8.21
CA LYS A 106 1.20 0.43 -7.22
C LYS A 106 1.72 -0.60 -6.21
N SER A 107 2.40 -1.64 -6.65
CA SER A 107 3.01 -2.64 -5.76
C SER A 107 4.08 -2.03 -4.84
N TRP A 108 4.87 -1.08 -5.36
CA TRP A 108 5.81 -0.30 -4.53
C TRP A 108 5.09 0.61 -3.55
N LEU A 109 3.95 1.19 -3.93
CA LEU A 109 3.10 2.00 -3.05
C LEU A 109 2.55 1.18 -1.87
N CYS A 110 2.30 -0.12 -2.05
CA CYS A 110 1.91 -1.04 -0.98
C CYS A 110 3.07 -1.42 -0.06
N HIS A 111 4.31 -1.33 -0.52
CA HIS A 111 5.42 -1.94 0.17
C HIS A 111 5.90 -1.05 1.33
N GLY A 112 5.62 -1.46 2.57
CA GLY A 112 6.00 -0.68 3.77
C GLY A 112 7.48 -0.70 4.12
N GLY A 113 8.27 -1.56 3.45
CA GLY A 113 9.71 -1.67 3.65
C GLY A 113 10.54 -0.69 2.82
N VAL A 114 9.91 0.33 2.20
CA VAL A 114 10.60 1.40 1.48
C VAL A 114 9.94 2.75 1.74
N ASP A 115 10.70 3.84 1.57
CA ASP A 115 10.11 5.18 1.50
C ASP A 115 9.38 5.33 0.16
N ARG A 116 8.06 5.24 0.22
CA ARG A 116 7.14 5.31 -0.93
C ARG A 116 7.06 6.72 -1.52
N THR A 117 7.60 7.73 -0.84
CA THR A 117 7.68 9.13 -1.29
C THR A 117 9.04 9.48 -1.90
N ALA A 118 10.08 8.69 -1.62
CA ALA A 118 11.41 8.87 -2.19
C ALA A 118 11.48 8.47 -3.67
N ALA A 119 12.40 9.10 -4.41
CA ALA A 119 12.66 8.83 -5.81
C ALA A 119 13.42 7.50 -6.02
N ILE A 120 12.71 6.39 -5.87
CA ILE A 120 13.28 5.03 -5.94
C ILE A 120 13.06 4.33 -7.28
N LEU A 121 12.18 4.82 -8.16
CA LEU A 121 11.84 4.16 -9.43
C LEU A 121 12.39 4.92 -10.65
N PRO A 122 12.96 4.23 -11.67
CA PRO A 122 13.16 2.79 -11.75
C PRO A 122 14.20 2.31 -10.72
N TRP A 123 13.98 1.14 -10.12
CA TRP A 123 14.78 0.63 -9.00
C TRP A 123 16.26 0.46 -9.36
N ASP A 124 16.54 -0.15 -10.52
CA ASP A 124 17.89 -0.37 -11.05
C ASP A 124 18.26 0.64 -12.16
N ALA A 125 17.78 1.88 -12.04
CA ALA A 125 18.10 2.90 -13.02
C ALA A 125 19.59 3.30 -12.94
N PRO A 126 20.28 3.48 -14.07
CA PRO A 126 21.58 4.16 -14.11
C PRO A 126 21.55 5.53 -13.42
N GLU A 127 22.68 5.99 -12.88
CA GLU A 127 22.76 7.27 -12.12
C GLU A 127 22.28 8.50 -12.92
N ASP A 128 22.37 8.48 -14.26
CA ASP A 128 21.93 9.56 -15.13
C ASP A 128 20.41 9.59 -15.38
N VAL A 129 19.68 8.57 -14.93
CA VAL A 129 18.23 8.50 -15.09
C VAL A 129 17.55 9.16 -13.89
N PRO A 130 16.71 10.19 -14.10
CA PRO A 130 16.00 10.84 -13.02
C PRO A 130 14.95 9.88 -12.44
N ARG A 131 15.14 9.40 -11.22
CA ARG A 131 14.17 8.55 -10.54
C ARG A 131 12.96 9.37 -10.05
N ILE A 132 11.83 8.69 -9.86
CA ILE A 132 10.59 9.22 -9.29
C ILE A 132 10.05 8.28 -8.22
N SER A 133 9.16 8.77 -7.37
CA SER A 133 8.54 7.96 -6.33
C SER A 133 7.34 7.15 -6.86
N PRO A 134 6.95 6.06 -6.18
CA PRO A 134 5.68 5.39 -6.41
C PRO A 134 4.48 6.35 -6.43
N VAL A 135 4.47 7.34 -5.53
CA VAL A 135 3.44 8.39 -5.47
C VAL A 135 3.44 9.25 -6.73
N GLU A 136 4.60 9.70 -7.19
CA GLU A 136 4.74 10.52 -8.40
C GLU A 136 4.34 9.74 -9.66
N ALA A 137 4.64 8.44 -9.72
CA ALA A 137 4.21 7.58 -10.81
C ALA A 137 2.67 7.47 -10.85
N SER A 138 2.04 7.18 -9.71
CA SER A 138 0.57 7.14 -9.57
C SER A 138 -0.08 8.49 -9.91
N ARG A 139 0.54 9.60 -9.49
CA ARG A 139 0.12 10.97 -9.86
C ARG A 139 0.11 11.14 -11.38
N ARG A 140 1.16 10.72 -12.08
CA ARG A 140 1.26 10.84 -13.54
C ARG A 140 0.19 10.02 -14.28
N TYR A 141 -0.17 8.84 -13.78
CA TYR A 141 -1.25 8.04 -14.35
C TYR A 141 -2.60 8.77 -14.24
N LEU A 142 -2.92 9.25 -13.04
CA LEU A 142 -4.16 9.98 -12.77
C LEU A 142 -4.21 11.33 -13.52
N GLN A 143 -3.08 12.04 -13.60
CA GLN A 143 -2.96 13.27 -14.36
C GLN A 143 -3.26 13.01 -15.85
N HIS A 144 -2.68 11.96 -16.44
CA HIS A 144 -2.92 11.62 -17.85
C HIS A 144 -4.40 11.33 -18.10
N VAL A 145 -5.04 10.54 -17.25
CA VAL A 145 -6.48 10.24 -17.35
C VAL A 145 -7.32 11.52 -17.28
N ARG A 146 -7.05 12.39 -16.29
CA ARG A 146 -7.77 13.66 -16.10
C ARG A 146 -7.64 14.56 -17.33
N GLU A 147 -6.42 14.72 -17.84
CA GLU A 147 -6.16 15.55 -19.02
C GLU A 147 -6.83 15.00 -20.27
N ALA A 148 -6.72 13.69 -20.49
CA ALA A 148 -7.31 13.03 -21.65
C ALA A 148 -8.84 13.11 -21.62
N TRP A 149 -9.47 13.00 -20.44
CA TRP A 149 -10.89 13.27 -20.27
C TRP A 149 -11.24 14.73 -20.56
N ASN A 150 -10.48 15.67 -20.01
CA ASN A 150 -10.75 17.09 -20.18
C ASN A 150 -10.62 17.53 -21.66
N ASP A 151 -9.71 16.92 -22.42
CA ASP A 151 -9.58 17.10 -23.86
C ASP A 151 -10.77 16.52 -24.64
N ARG A 152 -11.22 15.30 -24.30
CA ARG A 152 -12.19 14.54 -25.13
C ARG A 152 -13.64 14.62 -24.72
N MET A 153 -13.91 14.77 -23.43
CA MET A 153 -15.25 14.56 -22.85
C MET A 153 -15.81 15.82 -22.20
N ALA A 154 -14.99 16.65 -21.56
CA ALA A 154 -15.49 17.77 -20.76
C ALA A 154 -16.32 18.75 -21.59
N GLY A 155 -15.78 19.29 -22.69
CA GLY A 155 -16.49 20.24 -23.58
C GLY A 155 -16.83 21.60 -22.95
N ASP A 156 -17.08 21.65 -21.64
CA ASP A 156 -17.30 22.82 -20.80
C ASP A 156 -16.70 22.62 -19.40
N GLU A 157 -16.77 23.67 -18.58
CA GLU A 157 -16.20 23.69 -17.23
C GLU A 157 -16.91 22.74 -16.25
N ALA A 158 -18.22 22.47 -16.43
CA ALA A 158 -19.01 21.67 -15.50
C ALA A 158 -18.77 20.17 -15.67
N ALA A 159 -18.37 19.72 -16.86
CA ALA A 159 -18.07 18.33 -17.18
C ALA A 159 -16.56 17.98 -17.07
N ARG A 160 -15.74 18.91 -16.57
CA ARG A 160 -14.33 18.65 -16.24
C ARG A 160 -14.18 17.53 -15.21
N PHE A 161 -13.20 16.67 -15.42
CA PHE A 161 -12.98 15.44 -14.68
C PHE A 161 -12.92 15.68 -13.16
N GLU A 162 -12.12 16.66 -12.73
CA GLU A 162 -11.92 17.02 -11.32
C GLU A 162 -13.16 17.59 -10.60
N ARG A 163 -14.24 17.86 -11.34
CA ARG A 163 -15.54 18.33 -10.80
C ARG A 163 -16.61 17.24 -10.76
N GLN A 164 -16.27 16.02 -11.16
CA GLN A 164 -17.19 14.89 -11.18
C GLN A 164 -17.11 14.09 -9.86
N LEU A 165 -18.04 13.15 -9.69
CA LEU A 165 -17.92 12.18 -8.61
C LEU A 165 -16.88 11.13 -9.03
N LEU A 166 -15.72 11.14 -8.38
CA LEU A 166 -14.60 10.24 -8.70
C LEU A 166 -14.53 9.09 -7.70
N LEU A 167 -14.65 7.86 -8.19
CA LEU A 167 -14.51 6.62 -7.44
C LEU A 167 -13.19 5.98 -7.86
N LEU A 168 -12.19 6.01 -6.98
CA LEU A 168 -10.84 5.52 -7.26
C LEU A 168 -10.64 4.18 -6.56
N THR A 169 -10.26 3.13 -7.29
CA THR A 169 -10.12 1.82 -6.67
C THR A 169 -8.75 1.60 -6.03
N VAL A 170 -8.76 0.79 -4.97
CA VAL A 170 -7.57 0.31 -4.27
C VAL A 170 -7.72 -1.18 -3.98
N PRO A 171 -6.61 -1.94 -3.82
CA PRO A 171 -6.67 -3.31 -3.35
C PRO A 171 -7.30 -3.35 -1.97
N ALA A 172 -8.14 -4.36 -1.72
CA ALA A 172 -8.84 -4.51 -0.45
C ALA A 172 -7.89 -4.51 0.75
N SER A 173 -6.70 -5.01 0.49
CA SER A 173 -5.67 -5.28 1.45
C SER A 173 -4.68 -4.14 1.70
N PHE A 174 -4.77 -3.01 0.98
CA PHE A 174 -3.94 -1.82 1.24
C PHE A 174 -3.95 -1.42 2.73
N ASP A 175 -2.77 -1.15 3.27
CA ASP A 175 -2.63 -0.51 4.59
C ASP A 175 -3.10 0.96 4.54
N GLU A 176 -3.28 1.56 5.71
CA GLU A 176 -3.76 2.94 5.82
C GLU A 176 -2.83 3.95 5.15
N VAL A 177 -1.52 3.75 5.27
CA VAL A 177 -0.51 4.64 4.67
C VAL A 177 -0.57 4.58 3.15
N ALA A 178 -0.73 3.40 2.55
CA ALA A 178 -0.85 3.22 1.11
C ALA A 178 -2.15 3.86 0.57
N ARG A 179 -3.26 3.80 1.34
CA ARG A 179 -4.51 4.50 1.00
C ARG A 179 -4.32 6.03 1.05
N GLU A 180 -3.70 6.55 2.10
CA GLU A 180 -3.39 7.98 2.22
C GLU A 180 -2.48 8.47 1.08
N LEU A 181 -1.45 7.70 0.75
CA LEU A 181 -0.55 7.99 -0.36
C LEU A 181 -1.24 7.96 -1.72
N THR A 182 -2.23 7.08 -1.91
CA THR A 182 -3.06 7.06 -3.13
C THR A 182 -3.92 8.32 -3.22
N VAL A 183 -4.53 8.73 -2.11
CA VAL A 183 -5.29 9.99 -2.03
C VAL A 183 -4.37 11.19 -2.27
N GLN A 184 -3.14 11.17 -1.75
CA GLN A 184 -2.14 12.20 -1.98
C GLN A 184 -1.77 12.28 -3.47
N ALA A 185 -1.48 11.16 -4.11
CA ALA A 185 -1.21 11.09 -5.55
C ALA A 185 -2.37 11.66 -6.39
N ALA A 186 -3.62 11.38 -5.99
CA ALA A 186 -4.81 11.93 -6.64
C ALA A 186 -4.90 13.46 -6.46
N ARG A 187 -4.67 13.97 -5.25
CA ARG A 187 -4.63 15.42 -4.97
C ARG A 187 -3.56 16.13 -5.80
N ASP A 188 -2.36 15.56 -5.88
CA ASP A 188 -1.25 16.10 -6.66
C ASP A 188 -1.49 16.02 -8.17
N ALA A 189 -2.35 15.09 -8.61
CA ALA A 189 -2.88 15.04 -9.97
C ALA A 189 -4.03 16.05 -10.21
N GLY A 190 -4.33 16.90 -9.22
CA GLY A 190 -5.42 17.89 -9.23
C GLY A 190 -6.82 17.27 -9.12
N LEU A 191 -6.94 16.15 -8.42
CA LEU A 191 -8.20 15.49 -8.07
C LEU A 191 -8.43 15.65 -6.55
N PRO A 192 -8.96 16.80 -6.09
CA PRO A 192 -9.02 17.12 -4.66
C PRO A 192 -9.96 16.21 -3.86
N HIS A 193 -10.94 15.60 -4.53
CA HIS A 193 -11.96 14.77 -3.93
C HIS A 193 -12.10 13.46 -4.70
N VAL A 194 -11.69 12.36 -4.08
CA VAL A 194 -11.88 10.99 -4.56
C VAL A 194 -12.50 10.17 -3.45
N VAL A 195 -13.28 9.17 -3.84
CA VAL A 195 -13.87 8.18 -2.92
C VAL A 195 -13.18 6.86 -3.22
N LEU A 196 -12.56 6.24 -2.21
CA LEU A 196 -11.91 4.96 -2.43
C LEU A 196 -12.95 3.83 -2.46
N LEU A 197 -12.71 2.84 -3.32
CA LEU A 197 -13.48 1.61 -3.39
C LEU A 197 -12.55 0.42 -3.53
N GLU A 198 -12.81 -0.68 -2.83
CA GLU A 198 -11.95 -1.84 -2.96
C GLU A 198 -12.19 -2.58 -4.28
N GLU A 199 -11.11 -3.01 -4.94
CA GLU A 199 -11.12 -3.74 -6.22
C GLU A 199 -12.05 -4.96 -6.27
N PRO A 200 -11.97 -5.94 -5.35
CA PRO A 200 -12.85 -7.11 -5.41
C PRO A 200 -14.33 -6.72 -5.20
N LEU A 201 -14.59 -5.68 -4.41
CA LEU A 201 -15.94 -5.16 -4.22
C LEU A 201 -16.43 -4.44 -5.49
N ALA A 202 -15.57 -3.66 -6.14
CA ALA A 202 -15.87 -3.05 -7.43
C ALA A 202 -16.16 -4.12 -8.49
N ALA A 203 -15.37 -5.20 -8.56
CA ALA A 203 -15.64 -6.32 -9.47
C ALA A 203 -17.03 -6.94 -9.25
N PHE A 204 -17.48 -7.05 -8.00
CA PHE A 204 -18.84 -7.50 -7.68
C PHE A 204 -19.92 -6.48 -8.05
N TYR A 205 -19.67 -5.18 -7.83
CA TYR A 205 -20.56 -4.13 -8.31
C TYR A 205 -20.70 -4.14 -9.84
N ALA A 206 -19.64 -4.50 -10.57
CA ALA A 206 -19.70 -4.69 -12.02
C ALA A 206 -20.65 -5.82 -12.41
N TRP A 207 -20.62 -6.93 -11.66
CA TRP A 207 -21.54 -8.03 -11.86
C TRP A 207 -22.99 -7.59 -11.61
N LEU A 208 -23.25 -6.90 -10.49
CA LEU A 208 -24.57 -6.34 -10.15
C LEU A 208 -25.11 -5.36 -11.21
N ALA A 209 -24.21 -4.64 -11.89
CA ALA A 209 -24.57 -3.65 -12.89
C ALA A 209 -24.86 -4.25 -14.27
N THR A 210 -24.24 -5.38 -14.60
CA THR A 210 -24.29 -6.00 -15.93
C THR A 210 -25.32 -7.13 -16.04
N HIS A 211 -25.76 -7.69 -14.92
CA HIS A 211 -26.72 -8.80 -14.87
C HIS A 211 -28.12 -8.30 -14.53
N ASP A 212 -29.13 -8.99 -15.05
CA ASP A 212 -30.51 -8.56 -14.89
C ASP A 212 -31.06 -8.83 -13.47
N ALA A 213 -32.28 -8.38 -13.20
CA ALA A 213 -32.92 -8.63 -11.91
C ALA A 213 -33.14 -10.12 -11.65
N ALA A 214 -33.48 -10.92 -12.66
CA ALA A 214 -33.78 -12.33 -12.49
C ALA A 214 -32.52 -13.14 -12.09
N GLU A 215 -31.36 -12.84 -12.67
CA GLU A 215 -30.09 -13.47 -12.32
C GLU A 215 -29.67 -13.12 -10.89
N ARG A 216 -29.82 -11.86 -10.50
CA ARG A 216 -29.54 -11.40 -9.13
C ARG A 216 -30.52 -12.01 -8.14
N ASP A 217 -31.79 -12.14 -8.55
CA ASP A 217 -32.85 -12.75 -7.77
C ASP A 217 -32.78 -14.29 -7.72
N ALA A 218 -31.93 -14.92 -8.53
CA ALA A 218 -31.70 -16.36 -8.44
C ALA A 218 -30.76 -16.73 -7.28
N LEU A 219 -30.05 -15.77 -6.69
CA LEU A 219 -29.14 -16.01 -5.58
C LEU A 219 -29.95 -16.34 -4.30
N PRO A 220 -29.72 -17.52 -3.67
CA PRO A 220 -30.47 -17.92 -2.49
C PRO A 220 -29.98 -17.20 -1.23
N ASP A 221 -30.86 -17.13 -0.23
CA ASP A 221 -30.50 -16.61 1.10
C ASP A 221 -29.37 -17.43 1.73
N GLY A 222 -28.41 -16.76 2.37
CA GLY A 222 -27.24 -17.39 2.97
C GLY A 222 -26.18 -17.89 1.98
N ALA A 223 -26.34 -17.63 0.67
CA ALA A 223 -25.32 -17.96 -0.32
C ALA A 223 -24.00 -17.21 -0.07
N LEU A 224 -22.89 -17.85 -0.41
CA LEU A 224 -21.54 -17.32 -0.32
C LEU A 224 -20.94 -17.19 -1.72
N ILE A 225 -20.47 -15.98 -2.02
CA ILE A 225 -19.80 -15.62 -3.27
C ILE A 225 -18.33 -15.38 -2.94
N LEU A 226 -17.45 -16.24 -3.44
CA LEU A 226 -16.01 -16.06 -3.32
C LEU A 226 -15.51 -15.27 -4.54
N VAL A 227 -15.05 -14.05 -4.29
CA VAL A 227 -14.43 -13.18 -5.28
C VAL A 227 -12.92 -13.44 -5.29
N CYS A 228 -12.40 -13.81 -6.45
CA CYS A 228 -10.99 -14.07 -6.71
C CYS A 228 -10.46 -13.03 -7.68
N ASP A 229 -9.80 -11.99 -7.18
CA ASP A 229 -9.17 -10.96 -7.98
C ASP A 229 -7.67 -11.20 -8.08
N VAL A 230 -7.20 -11.61 -9.25
CA VAL A 230 -5.77 -11.88 -9.49
C VAL A 230 -5.30 -11.04 -10.67
N GLY A 231 -4.67 -9.92 -10.34
CA GLY A 231 -4.14 -8.94 -11.27
C GLY A 231 -2.73 -9.26 -11.75
N GLY A 232 -2.06 -8.23 -12.28
CA GLY A 232 -0.67 -8.34 -12.70
C GLY A 232 0.30 -8.51 -11.54
N GLY A 233 0.22 -7.66 -10.52
CA GLY A 233 1.17 -7.69 -9.40
C GLY A 233 0.61 -8.23 -8.07
N THR A 234 -0.72 -8.40 -7.97
CA THR A 234 -1.38 -8.61 -6.69
C THR A 234 -2.53 -9.62 -6.81
N SER A 235 -2.79 -10.33 -5.71
CA SER A 235 -3.97 -11.18 -5.56
C SER A 235 -4.76 -10.75 -4.32
N ASP A 236 -6.06 -10.56 -4.48
CA ASP A 236 -6.99 -10.19 -3.43
C ASP A 236 -8.21 -11.13 -3.43
N PHE A 237 -8.60 -11.58 -2.24
CA PHE A 237 -9.75 -12.45 -2.05
C PHE A 237 -10.82 -11.77 -1.19
N SER A 238 -12.09 -12.00 -1.50
CA SER A 238 -13.19 -11.51 -0.67
C SER A 238 -14.35 -12.50 -0.68
N ILE A 239 -15.13 -12.53 0.40
CA ILE A 239 -16.35 -13.33 0.48
C ILE A 239 -17.53 -12.39 0.70
N ILE A 240 -18.51 -12.50 -0.18
CA ILE A 240 -19.77 -11.75 -0.12
C ILE A 240 -20.88 -12.73 0.24
N GLY A 241 -21.64 -12.40 1.29
CA GLY A 241 -22.82 -13.14 1.71
C GLY A 241 -24.08 -12.53 1.12
N VAL A 242 -25.05 -13.39 0.82
CA VAL A 242 -26.41 -13.00 0.42
C VAL A 242 -27.33 -13.07 1.65
N ARG A 243 -28.15 -12.04 1.83
CA ARG A 243 -29.22 -11.95 2.81
C ARG A 243 -30.52 -11.60 2.09
N VAL A 244 -31.59 -12.34 2.37
CA VAL A 244 -32.92 -12.01 1.88
C VAL A 244 -33.75 -11.45 3.03
N GLU A 245 -34.15 -10.20 2.91
CA GLU A 245 -35.02 -9.52 3.88
C GLU A 245 -36.44 -10.11 3.85
N ALA A 246 -37.24 -9.83 4.89
CA ALA A 246 -38.61 -10.34 5.00
C ALA A 246 -39.53 -9.89 3.84
N ASP A 247 -39.21 -8.78 3.19
CA ASP A 247 -39.92 -8.27 2.01
C ASP A 247 -39.44 -8.90 0.67
N GLY A 248 -38.50 -9.84 0.74
CA GLY A 248 -37.89 -10.51 -0.42
C GLY A 248 -36.72 -9.75 -1.04
N THR A 249 -36.36 -8.58 -0.52
CA THR A 249 -35.24 -7.79 -1.03
C THR A 249 -33.91 -8.47 -0.70
N ARG A 250 -33.07 -8.66 -1.72
CA ARG A 250 -31.71 -9.16 -1.55
C ARG A 250 -30.77 -8.04 -1.12
N ARG A 251 -30.05 -8.29 -0.03
CA ARG A 251 -28.90 -7.52 0.42
C ARG A 251 -27.66 -8.36 0.32
N PHE A 252 -26.56 -7.69 0.01
CA PHE A 252 -25.24 -8.30 -0.05
C PHE A 252 -24.41 -7.72 1.07
N GLU A 253 -23.56 -8.54 1.68
CA GLU A 253 -22.68 -8.11 2.76
C GLU A 253 -21.28 -8.66 2.52
N ARG A 254 -20.26 -7.83 2.67
CA ARG A 254 -18.87 -8.29 2.61
C ARG A 254 -18.50 -8.94 3.93
N LEU A 255 -18.41 -10.26 3.95
CA LEU A 255 -18.16 -11.06 5.15
C LEU A 255 -16.66 -11.18 5.47
N ALA A 256 -15.82 -11.34 4.46
CA ALA A 256 -14.38 -11.53 4.68
C ALA A 256 -13.54 -10.90 3.56
N VAL A 257 -12.33 -10.47 3.94
CA VAL A 257 -11.29 -9.92 3.05
C VAL A 257 -9.97 -10.61 3.35
N GLY A 258 -9.26 -11.02 2.30
CA GLY A 258 -7.95 -11.67 2.37
C GLY A 258 -6.81 -10.69 2.62
N ASP A 259 -5.60 -11.23 2.80
CA ASP A 259 -4.38 -10.42 2.90
C ASP A 259 -3.95 -9.90 1.53
N HIS A 260 -3.06 -8.91 1.52
CA HIS A 260 -2.43 -8.45 0.28
C HIS A 260 -1.38 -9.44 -0.12
N LEU A 261 -1.52 -10.04 -1.28
CA LEU A 261 -0.52 -10.96 -1.79
C LEU A 261 0.21 -10.26 -2.92
N MET A 262 1.51 -10.04 -2.75
CA MET A 262 2.39 -9.60 -3.85
C MET A 262 2.70 -10.81 -4.74
N LEU A 263 1.66 -11.26 -5.45
CA LEU A 263 1.65 -12.46 -6.26
C LEU A 263 0.60 -12.29 -7.36
N GLY A 264 1.01 -12.44 -8.63
CA GLY A 264 0.11 -12.29 -9.76
C GLY A 264 0.74 -12.66 -11.10
N GLY A 265 0.20 -12.09 -12.18
CA GLY A 265 0.66 -12.32 -13.55
C GLY A 265 2.13 -11.96 -13.82
N ASP A 266 2.73 -11.03 -13.08
CA ASP A 266 4.13 -10.64 -13.21
C ASP A 266 5.05 -11.76 -12.69
N ASN A 267 4.69 -12.42 -11.58
CA ASN A 267 5.41 -13.59 -11.07
C ASN A 267 5.36 -14.76 -12.07
N MET A 268 4.22 -14.94 -12.74
CA MET A 268 4.05 -15.91 -13.83
C MET A 268 4.98 -15.59 -15.02
N ASP A 269 5.09 -14.32 -15.41
CA ASP A 269 5.97 -13.87 -16.48
C ASP A 269 7.45 -14.12 -16.14
N TYR A 270 7.85 -13.85 -14.90
CA TYR A 270 9.20 -14.13 -14.42
C TYR A 270 9.50 -15.63 -14.39
N ALA A 271 8.56 -16.47 -13.96
CA ALA A 271 8.77 -17.91 -13.92
C ALA A 271 8.98 -18.49 -15.32
N LEU A 272 8.17 -18.05 -16.30
CA LEU A 272 8.39 -18.37 -17.72
C LEU A 272 9.74 -17.83 -18.22
N GLY A 273 10.08 -16.59 -17.85
CA GLY A 273 11.36 -15.97 -18.19
C GLY A 273 12.55 -16.79 -17.70
N ARG A 274 12.52 -17.31 -16.46
CA ARG A 274 13.60 -18.15 -15.91
C ARG A 274 13.74 -19.47 -16.66
N THR A 275 12.62 -20.06 -17.07
CA THR A 275 12.62 -21.29 -17.86
C THR A 275 13.25 -21.07 -19.23
N VAL A 276 12.83 -20.02 -19.95
CA VAL A 276 13.39 -19.69 -21.26
C VAL A 276 14.85 -19.23 -21.14
N GLU A 277 15.21 -18.50 -20.08
CA GLU A 277 16.60 -18.10 -19.80
C GLU A 277 17.52 -19.33 -19.68
N ALA A 278 17.06 -20.37 -18.98
CA ALA A 278 17.82 -21.61 -18.83
C ALA A 278 18.07 -22.29 -20.20
N GLU A 279 17.09 -22.27 -21.10
CA GLU A 279 17.20 -22.80 -22.46
C GLU A 279 18.21 -22.00 -23.31
N ILE A 280 18.09 -20.67 -23.33
CA ILE A 280 18.84 -19.82 -24.28
C ILE A 280 20.21 -19.36 -23.77
N ALA A 281 20.43 -19.36 -22.45
CA ALA A 281 21.64 -18.85 -21.81
C ALA A 281 22.37 -19.89 -20.93
N GLY A 282 21.91 -21.14 -20.92
CA GLY A 282 22.58 -22.25 -20.23
C GLY A 282 22.42 -22.25 -18.71
N GLY A 283 21.44 -21.52 -18.18
CA GLY A 283 21.06 -21.51 -16.76
C GLY A 283 20.40 -20.20 -16.32
N PRO A 284 19.73 -20.18 -15.16
CA PRO A 284 19.09 -18.97 -14.63
C PRO A 284 20.13 -17.92 -14.19
N GLY A 285 19.79 -16.64 -14.33
CA GLY A 285 20.61 -15.49 -13.90
C GLY A 285 21.84 -15.23 -14.76
N ARG A 286 21.80 -15.61 -16.04
CA ARG A 286 22.92 -15.48 -16.99
C ARG A 286 22.78 -14.26 -17.90
N LEU A 287 21.57 -13.75 -18.08
CA LEU A 287 21.34 -12.52 -18.83
C LEU A 287 21.62 -11.30 -17.97
N ASP A 288 22.11 -10.22 -18.60
CA ASP A 288 22.13 -8.92 -17.93
C ASP A 288 20.72 -8.37 -17.74
N VAL A 289 20.57 -7.39 -16.86
CA VAL A 289 19.30 -6.77 -16.46
C VAL A 289 18.46 -6.36 -17.67
N ARG A 290 19.07 -5.70 -18.67
CA ARG A 290 18.35 -5.24 -19.86
C ARG A 290 17.78 -6.40 -20.66
N ARG A 291 18.59 -7.43 -20.92
CA ARG A 291 18.15 -8.63 -21.66
C ARG A 291 17.15 -9.46 -20.88
N TRP A 292 17.27 -9.50 -19.56
CA TRP A 292 16.30 -10.14 -18.67
C TRP A 292 14.91 -9.48 -18.78
N HIS A 293 14.82 -8.16 -18.66
CA HIS A 293 13.53 -7.46 -18.81
C HIS A 293 12.94 -7.60 -20.22
N GLN A 294 13.79 -7.60 -21.27
CA GLN A 294 13.33 -7.89 -22.63
C GLN A 294 12.72 -9.30 -22.73
N LEU A 295 13.38 -10.30 -22.13
CA LEU A 295 12.91 -11.68 -22.11
C LEU A 295 11.56 -11.79 -21.39
N VAL A 296 11.46 -11.23 -20.19
CA VAL A 296 10.21 -11.24 -19.38
C VAL A 296 9.06 -10.60 -20.15
N HIS A 297 9.30 -9.48 -20.83
CA HIS A 297 8.29 -8.84 -21.66
C HIS A 297 7.81 -9.75 -22.81
N GLN A 298 8.73 -10.45 -23.49
CA GLN A 298 8.35 -11.41 -24.53
C GLN A 298 7.61 -12.63 -23.95
N CYS A 299 8.00 -13.11 -22.78
CA CYS A 299 7.31 -14.18 -22.06
C CYS A 299 5.88 -13.79 -21.67
N ARG A 300 5.63 -12.54 -21.26
CA ARG A 300 4.27 -12.02 -21.03
C ARG A 300 3.41 -12.13 -22.28
N ARG A 301 3.92 -11.66 -23.42
CA ARG A 301 3.20 -11.75 -24.72
C ARG A 301 2.98 -13.20 -25.14
N ALA A 302 3.95 -14.08 -24.87
CA ALA A 302 3.82 -15.50 -25.13
C ALA A 302 2.74 -16.14 -24.24
N LYS A 303 2.73 -15.85 -22.94
CA LYS A 303 1.71 -16.29 -21.97
C LYS A 303 0.30 -15.92 -22.43
N GLU A 304 0.09 -14.64 -22.73
CA GLU A 304 -1.23 -14.13 -23.17
C GLU A 304 -1.72 -14.81 -24.45
N ARG A 305 -0.81 -15.13 -25.38
CA ARG A 305 -1.15 -15.85 -26.62
C ARG A 305 -1.39 -17.34 -26.39
N LEU A 306 -0.54 -18.01 -25.62
CA LEU A 306 -0.58 -19.46 -25.37
C LEU A 306 -1.76 -19.88 -24.50
N LEU A 307 -2.32 -18.96 -23.71
CA LEU A 307 -3.50 -19.20 -22.88
C LEU A 307 -4.80 -18.58 -23.44
N GLY A 308 -4.73 -17.90 -24.60
CA GLY A 308 -5.89 -17.29 -25.25
C GLY A 308 -6.82 -18.30 -25.94
N GLU A 309 -7.94 -17.81 -26.50
CA GLU A 309 -8.94 -18.66 -27.18
C GLU A 309 -8.39 -19.35 -28.44
N ASP A 310 -7.57 -18.64 -29.23
CA ASP A 310 -6.90 -19.17 -30.43
C ASP A 310 -5.40 -19.46 -30.16
N ALA A 311 -5.14 -20.20 -29.08
CA ALA A 311 -3.78 -20.47 -28.61
C ALA A 311 -2.96 -21.29 -29.63
N PRO A 312 -1.79 -20.81 -30.08
CA PRO A 312 -0.87 -21.62 -30.87
C PRO A 312 -0.24 -22.73 -30.02
N GLU A 313 0.28 -23.78 -30.67
CA GLU A 313 1.03 -24.86 -29.99
C GLU A 313 2.33 -24.37 -29.33
N ALA A 314 2.96 -23.35 -29.92
CA ALA A 314 4.18 -22.75 -29.41
C ALA A 314 4.35 -21.30 -29.85
N VAL A 315 5.12 -20.53 -29.07
CA VAL A 315 5.53 -19.16 -29.39
C VAL A 315 7.05 -19.04 -29.25
N ASP A 316 7.69 -18.50 -30.29
CA ASP A 316 9.10 -18.17 -30.25
C ASP A 316 9.34 -16.91 -29.42
N VAL A 317 10.32 -16.97 -28.53
CA VAL A 317 10.76 -15.87 -27.68
C VAL A 317 12.19 -15.50 -28.07
N THR A 318 12.45 -14.20 -28.31
CA THR A 318 13.74 -13.74 -28.81
C THR A 318 14.32 -12.58 -28.00
N VAL A 319 15.63 -12.63 -27.80
CA VAL A 319 16.41 -11.61 -27.09
C VAL A 319 17.67 -11.29 -27.90
N ALA A 320 18.14 -10.05 -27.88
CA ALA A 320 19.36 -9.66 -28.59
C ALA A 320 20.61 -10.35 -28.01
N GLY A 321 21.56 -10.75 -28.87
CA GLY A 321 22.85 -11.32 -28.47
C GLY A 321 23.92 -10.29 -28.09
N THR A 322 25.12 -10.75 -27.69
CA THR A 322 26.27 -9.91 -27.28
C THR A 322 27.51 -10.09 -28.17
N GLY A 323 28.26 -9.01 -28.43
CA GLY A 323 29.65 -9.05 -28.93
C GLY A 323 29.97 -8.09 -30.09
N SER A 324 31.27 -7.86 -30.34
CA SER A 324 31.83 -7.00 -31.43
C SER A 324 31.66 -7.59 -32.84
N ARG A 325 31.11 -8.81 -32.96
CA ARG A 325 30.46 -9.29 -34.18
C ARG A 325 28.98 -8.91 -34.09
N LEU A 326 28.69 -7.63 -34.30
CA LEU A 326 27.34 -7.03 -34.26
C LEU A 326 26.36 -7.57 -35.34
N ILE A 327 26.69 -8.69 -35.98
CA ILE A 327 25.84 -9.43 -36.92
C ILE A 327 26.06 -10.94 -36.67
N ALA A 328 25.58 -11.50 -35.56
CA ALA A 328 25.19 -12.93 -35.45
C ALA A 328 24.86 -13.32 -34.01
N GLY A 329 23.57 -13.50 -33.73
CA GLY A 329 23.11 -14.32 -32.61
C GLY A 329 21.96 -13.71 -31.83
N THR A 330 20.79 -13.53 -32.45
CA THR A 330 19.55 -13.46 -31.66
C THR A 330 19.44 -14.74 -30.84
N LEU A 331 19.36 -14.62 -29.52
CA LEU A 331 19.05 -15.77 -28.66
C LEU A 331 17.57 -16.07 -28.87
N LYS A 332 17.27 -17.30 -29.27
CA LYS A 332 15.92 -17.76 -29.56
C LYS A 332 15.62 -18.97 -28.68
N GLY A 333 14.52 -18.89 -27.93
CA GLY A 333 13.91 -20.01 -27.23
C GLY A 333 12.48 -20.21 -27.72
N THR A 334 11.90 -21.35 -27.40
CA THR A 334 10.51 -21.67 -27.77
C THR A 334 9.73 -22.05 -26.54
N LEU A 335 8.63 -21.35 -26.28
CA LEU A 335 7.71 -21.71 -25.21
C LEU A 335 6.52 -22.44 -25.81
N THR A 336 6.35 -23.73 -25.45
CA THR A 336 5.18 -24.50 -25.87
C THR A 336 3.98 -24.23 -24.97
N ARG A 337 2.78 -24.45 -25.51
CA ARG A 337 1.53 -24.38 -24.74
C ARG A 337 1.54 -25.33 -23.55
N ALA A 338 1.96 -26.58 -23.77
CA ALA A 338 2.02 -27.59 -22.71
C ALA A 338 3.00 -27.20 -21.58
N GLU A 339 4.14 -26.60 -21.91
CA GLU A 339 5.08 -26.10 -20.90
C GLU A 339 4.52 -24.92 -20.13
N ALA A 340 3.87 -23.97 -20.82
CA ALA A 340 3.23 -22.83 -20.19
C ALA A 340 2.09 -23.30 -19.27
N GLU A 341 1.20 -24.18 -19.73
CA GLU A 341 0.11 -24.73 -18.91
C GLU A 341 0.67 -25.46 -17.68
N ARG A 342 1.65 -26.35 -17.84
CA ARG A 342 2.28 -27.04 -16.70
C ARG A 342 2.89 -26.06 -15.70
N LEU A 343 3.71 -25.12 -16.16
CA LEU A 343 4.42 -24.20 -15.28
C LEU A 343 3.45 -23.26 -14.54
N LEU A 344 2.40 -22.81 -15.22
CA LEU A 344 1.45 -21.84 -14.66
C LEU A 344 0.38 -22.52 -13.81
N LEU A 345 -0.21 -23.62 -14.29
CA LEU A 345 -1.25 -24.35 -13.56
C LEU A 345 -0.66 -25.12 -12.37
N ASP A 346 0.48 -25.78 -12.51
CA ASP A 346 1.06 -26.55 -11.39
C ASP A 346 1.93 -25.68 -10.49
N GLY A 347 2.52 -24.60 -11.01
CA GLY A 347 3.34 -23.68 -10.22
C GLY A 347 2.52 -22.69 -9.38
N PHE A 348 1.47 -22.10 -9.95
CA PHE A 348 0.69 -21.03 -9.30
C PHE A 348 -0.70 -21.49 -8.84
N PHE A 349 -1.26 -22.53 -9.47
CA PHE A 349 -2.56 -23.11 -9.09
C PHE A 349 -2.49 -24.62 -8.82
N PRO A 350 -1.53 -25.10 -8.01
CA PRO A 350 -1.39 -26.53 -7.73
C PRO A 350 -2.66 -27.07 -7.05
N GLU A 351 -3.03 -28.30 -7.42
CA GLU A 351 -4.03 -29.09 -6.70
C GLU A 351 -3.50 -29.40 -5.31
N THR A 352 -4.03 -28.69 -4.32
CA THR A 352 -3.62 -28.79 -2.91
C THR A 352 -4.86 -29.04 -2.06
N PRO A 353 -4.77 -29.79 -0.96
CA PRO A 353 -5.87 -29.90 0.00
C PRO A 353 -6.24 -28.56 0.65
N LEU A 354 -7.49 -28.42 1.12
CA LEU A 354 -7.96 -27.20 1.79
C LEU A 354 -7.19 -26.90 3.10
N ASP A 355 -6.58 -27.90 3.73
CA ASP A 355 -5.75 -27.79 4.95
C ASP A 355 -4.25 -27.66 4.67
N ALA A 356 -3.84 -27.55 3.40
CA ALA A 356 -2.44 -27.40 3.03
C ALA A 356 -1.81 -26.16 3.69
N PRO A 357 -0.68 -26.30 4.40
CA PRO A 357 0.01 -25.16 4.97
C PRO A 357 0.68 -24.34 3.87
N LEU A 358 0.83 -23.04 4.14
CA LEU A 358 1.69 -22.16 3.36
C LEU A 358 3.14 -22.66 3.48
N GLN A 359 3.84 -22.72 2.36
CA GLN A 359 5.23 -23.16 2.33
C GLN A 359 6.15 -21.99 2.70
N GLN A 360 6.82 -22.09 3.85
CA GLN A 360 7.90 -21.17 4.20
C GLN A 360 9.19 -21.61 3.49
N GLY A 361 9.38 -21.14 2.26
CA GLY A 361 10.62 -21.34 1.50
C GLY A 361 11.60 -20.18 1.67
N ARG A 362 12.91 -20.46 1.65
CA ARG A 362 13.92 -19.44 1.28
C ARG A 362 13.47 -18.83 -0.05
N ARG A 363 13.30 -17.51 -0.12
CA ARG A 363 12.97 -16.72 -1.33
C ARG A 363 13.86 -17.14 -2.51
N ARG A 364 13.48 -18.17 -3.26
CA ARG A 364 14.27 -18.74 -4.35
C ARG A 364 13.62 -18.34 -5.67
N GLY A 365 14.15 -17.28 -6.28
CA GLY A 365 14.22 -17.18 -7.75
C GLY A 365 13.28 -16.20 -8.46
N LEU A 366 12.35 -15.53 -7.77
CA LEU A 366 11.38 -14.61 -8.41
C LEU A 366 11.38 -13.19 -7.85
N THR A 367 12.25 -12.84 -6.91
CA THR A 367 12.41 -11.45 -6.45
C THR A 367 12.85 -10.57 -7.63
N GLU A 368 11.95 -9.72 -8.10
CA GLU A 368 12.36 -8.44 -8.67
C GLU A 368 13.24 -7.77 -7.61
N LEU A 369 14.37 -7.18 -8.02
CA LEU A 369 15.30 -6.54 -7.11
C LEU A 369 14.51 -5.48 -6.30
N GLY A 370 14.21 -5.80 -5.03
CA GLY A 370 13.59 -4.90 -4.04
C GLY A 370 12.09 -5.08 -3.71
N LEU A 371 11.26 -5.77 -4.50
CA LEU A 371 9.86 -6.06 -4.10
C LEU A 371 9.74 -7.38 -3.30
N PRO A 372 9.04 -7.39 -2.15
CA PRO A 372 8.92 -8.60 -1.31
C PRO A 372 7.78 -9.51 -1.79
N TYR A 373 7.97 -10.19 -2.92
CA TYR A 373 6.99 -11.18 -3.38
C TYR A 373 6.77 -12.31 -2.37
N GLU A 374 5.57 -12.90 -2.45
CA GLU A 374 5.20 -14.07 -1.64
C GLU A 374 6.23 -15.20 -1.81
N ALA A 375 6.62 -15.79 -0.68
CA ALA A 375 7.56 -16.92 -0.68
C ALA A 375 6.93 -18.18 -1.29
N ASP A 376 5.63 -18.36 -1.09
CA ASP A 376 4.84 -19.43 -1.69
C ASP A 376 4.12 -18.89 -2.93
N PRO A 377 4.50 -19.32 -4.15
CA PRO A 377 3.87 -18.86 -5.39
C PRO A 377 2.49 -19.49 -5.64
N ALA A 378 2.05 -20.45 -4.82
CA ALA A 378 0.78 -21.12 -5.01
C ALA A 378 -0.39 -20.26 -4.49
N ILE A 379 -1.04 -19.53 -5.40
CA ILE A 379 -2.25 -18.74 -5.16
C ILE A 379 -3.34 -19.60 -4.49
N THR A 380 -3.42 -20.90 -4.84
CA THR A 380 -4.39 -21.84 -4.24
C THR A 380 -4.14 -22.10 -2.76
N ARG A 381 -2.89 -22.12 -2.28
CA ARG A 381 -2.60 -22.28 -0.85
C ARG A 381 -2.97 -21.04 -0.05
N HIS A 382 -2.74 -19.86 -0.62
CA HIS A 382 -3.19 -18.59 -0.03
C HIS A 382 -4.71 -18.50 0.03
N LEU A 383 -5.41 -18.90 -1.04
CA LEU A 383 -6.87 -18.96 -1.05
C LEU A 383 -7.41 -19.96 0.00
N ALA A 384 -6.77 -21.13 0.13
CA ALA A 384 -7.12 -22.12 1.15
C ALA A 384 -6.93 -21.54 2.57
N ALA A 385 -5.80 -20.87 2.82
CA ALA A 385 -5.53 -20.20 4.09
C ALA A 385 -6.57 -19.12 4.41
N PHE A 386 -6.90 -18.27 3.43
CA PHE A 386 -7.96 -17.27 3.55
C PHE A 386 -9.31 -17.91 3.92
N TRP A 387 -9.72 -18.96 3.22
CA TRP A 387 -10.98 -19.65 3.52
C TRP A 387 -11.00 -20.23 4.94
N ARG A 388 -9.94 -20.94 5.34
CA ARG A 388 -9.83 -21.52 6.70
C ARG A 388 -9.97 -20.46 7.77
N ARG A 389 -9.33 -19.32 7.57
CA ARG A 389 -9.34 -18.18 8.48
C ARG A 389 -10.72 -17.51 8.57
N ALA A 390 -11.42 -17.38 7.45
CA ALA A 390 -12.76 -16.80 7.41
C ALA A 390 -13.85 -17.75 7.95
N ARG A 391 -13.63 -19.07 7.89
CA ARG A 391 -14.65 -20.10 8.16
C ARG A 391 -15.41 -19.95 9.49
N PRO A 392 -14.79 -19.65 10.65
CA PRO A 392 -15.53 -19.48 11.91
C PRO A 392 -16.55 -18.35 11.82
N TYR A 393 -16.14 -17.19 11.29
CA TYR A 393 -17.01 -16.03 11.12
C TYR A 393 -18.13 -16.30 10.10
N LEU A 394 -17.81 -16.94 8.97
CA LEU A 394 -18.83 -17.29 7.98
C LEU A 394 -19.91 -18.20 8.59
N ARG A 395 -19.53 -19.10 9.50
CA ARG A 395 -20.46 -19.99 10.19
C ARG A 395 -21.41 -19.23 11.09
N GLU A 396 -20.87 -18.30 11.87
CA GLU A 396 -21.64 -17.43 12.76
C GLU A 396 -22.63 -16.58 11.96
N GLN A 397 -22.14 -15.92 10.90
CA GLN A 397 -22.96 -15.00 10.11
C GLN A 397 -24.04 -15.72 9.29
N THR A 398 -23.71 -16.84 8.66
CA THR A 398 -24.67 -17.55 7.78
C THR A 398 -25.56 -18.54 8.51
N GLY A 399 -25.19 -18.97 9.73
CA GLY A 399 -25.84 -20.06 10.44
C GLY A 399 -25.74 -21.43 9.74
N ARG A 400 -24.99 -21.54 8.63
CA ARG A 400 -24.89 -22.78 7.85
C ARG A 400 -24.04 -23.82 8.55
N THR A 401 -24.54 -25.05 8.62
CA THR A 401 -23.76 -26.22 9.08
C THR A 401 -22.75 -26.67 8.03
N ALA A 402 -23.13 -26.64 6.75
CA ALA A 402 -22.30 -26.93 5.60
C ALA A 402 -21.87 -25.62 4.92
N LEU A 403 -20.58 -25.29 5.02
CA LEU A 403 -19.98 -24.09 4.44
C LEU A 403 -19.14 -24.43 3.22
N PHE A 404 -19.49 -23.82 2.09
CA PHE A 404 -18.77 -23.87 0.83
C PHE A 404 -19.15 -22.63 0.00
N PRO A 405 -18.29 -22.16 -0.92
CA PRO A 405 -18.61 -21.02 -1.77
C PRO A 405 -19.57 -21.48 -2.88
N ASP A 406 -20.84 -21.09 -2.80
CA ASP A 406 -21.84 -21.47 -3.81
C ASP A 406 -21.49 -20.89 -5.19
N TYR A 407 -20.88 -19.70 -5.18
CA TYR A 407 -20.51 -18.94 -6.37
C TYR A 407 -19.04 -18.52 -6.35
N LEU A 408 -18.44 -18.47 -7.54
CA LEU A 408 -17.11 -17.91 -7.79
C LEU A 408 -17.23 -16.73 -8.74
N LEU A 409 -16.69 -15.57 -8.36
CA LEU A 409 -16.52 -14.43 -9.24
C LEU A 409 -15.04 -14.21 -9.50
N PHE A 410 -14.60 -14.40 -10.74
CA PHE A 410 -13.21 -14.16 -11.13
C PHE A 410 -13.02 -12.72 -11.61
N ASN A 411 -11.91 -12.11 -11.23
CA ASN A 411 -11.47 -10.80 -11.71
C ASN A 411 -9.95 -10.74 -11.90
N GLY A 412 -9.48 -9.74 -12.63
CA GLY A 412 -8.06 -9.54 -12.90
C GLY A 412 -7.54 -10.33 -14.11
N GLY A 413 -6.45 -9.83 -14.70
CA GLY A 413 -5.95 -10.30 -15.99
C GLY A 413 -5.49 -11.77 -16.01
N VAL A 414 -5.12 -12.33 -14.85
CA VAL A 414 -4.72 -13.76 -14.75
C VAL A 414 -5.91 -14.68 -15.02
N PHE A 415 -7.14 -14.26 -14.70
CA PHE A 415 -8.32 -15.07 -14.97
C PHE A 415 -8.97 -14.78 -16.32
N THR A 416 -8.39 -13.96 -17.19
CA THR A 416 -8.88 -13.80 -18.57
C THR A 416 -8.87 -15.13 -19.36
N PRO A 417 -7.83 -15.97 -19.27
CA PRO A 417 -7.84 -17.33 -19.83
C PRO A 417 -8.83 -18.29 -19.15
N ALA A 418 -9.64 -18.99 -19.95
CA ALA A 418 -10.54 -20.02 -19.45
C ALA A 418 -9.85 -21.21 -18.72
N PRO A 419 -8.66 -21.69 -19.13
CA PRO A 419 -7.98 -22.79 -18.43
C PRO A 419 -7.67 -22.49 -16.96
N LEU A 420 -7.28 -21.25 -16.64
CA LEU A 420 -6.97 -20.84 -15.27
C LEU A 420 -8.22 -20.79 -14.39
N ARG A 421 -9.34 -20.27 -14.92
CA ARG A 421 -10.64 -20.30 -14.23
C ARG A 421 -11.11 -21.73 -14.00
N ALA A 422 -11.01 -22.58 -15.03
CA ALA A 422 -11.41 -23.99 -14.95
C ALA A 422 -10.59 -24.76 -13.90
N ARG A 423 -9.26 -24.53 -13.84
CA ARG A 423 -8.37 -25.13 -12.84
C ARG A 423 -8.77 -24.73 -11.43
N LEU A 424 -8.93 -23.44 -11.15
CA LEU A 424 -9.30 -22.99 -9.80
C LEU A 424 -10.69 -23.47 -9.40
N ARG A 425 -11.65 -23.46 -10.33
CA ARG A 425 -13.00 -24.00 -10.11
C ARG A 425 -12.98 -25.48 -9.75
N GLY A 426 -12.13 -26.28 -10.42
CA GLY A 426 -11.93 -27.70 -10.11
C GLY A 426 -11.34 -27.93 -8.72
N ILE A 427 -10.35 -27.12 -8.34
CA ILE A 427 -9.74 -27.19 -6.99
C ILE A 427 -10.76 -26.88 -5.90
N VAL A 428 -11.53 -25.79 -6.06
CA VAL A 428 -12.58 -25.41 -5.10
C VAL A 428 -13.67 -26.48 -5.04
N ARG A 429 -14.07 -27.06 -6.18
CA ARG A 429 -14.99 -28.21 -6.21
C ARG A 429 -14.46 -29.34 -5.33
N ASP A 430 -13.21 -29.72 -5.53
CA ASP A 430 -12.61 -30.86 -4.84
C ASP A 430 -12.43 -30.60 -3.34
N TRP A 431 -12.19 -29.36 -2.91
CA TRP A 431 -12.15 -28.97 -1.49
C TRP A 431 -13.46 -29.20 -0.75
N PHE A 432 -14.60 -29.04 -1.43
CA PHE A 432 -15.90 -29.01 -0.78
C PHE A 432 -16.84 -30.15 -1.19
N ARG A 433 -16.44 -31.05 -2.09
CA ARG A 433 -17.30 -32.17 -2.55
C ARG A 433 -17.83 -33.05 -1.41
N ASP A 434 -17.08 -33.20 -0.33
CA ASP A 434 -17.49 -34.01 0.83
C ASP A 434 -18.57 -33.33 1.67
N VAL A 435 -18.66 -31.99 1.58
CA VAL A 435 -19.59 -31.16 2.36
C VAL A 435 -20.79 -30.72 1.51
N ALA A 436 -20.57 -30.43 0.23
CA ALA A 436 -21.58 -29.94 -0.72
C ALA A 436 -22.24 -31.06 -1.54
N GLY A 437 -21.63 -32.25 -1.59
CA GLY A 437 -22.08 -33.40 -2.37
C GLY A 437 -21.16 -33.70 -3.56
N ALA A 438 -21.11 -34.98 -3.97
CA ALA A 438 -20.14 -35.46 -4.96
C ALA A 438 -20.31 -34.86 -6.37
N ASP A 439 -21.53 -34.44 -6.73
CA ASP A 439 -21.90 -33.85 -8.02
C ASP A 439 -21.90 -32.31 -7.99
N TRP A 440 -21.65 -31.70 -6.83
CA TRP A 440 -21.64 -30.25 -6.69
C TRP A 440 -20.44 -29.63 -7.41
N THR A 441 -20.65 -28.47 -8.02
CA THR A 441 -19.60 -27.58 -8.52
C THR A 441 -20.00 -26.14 -8.22
N PRO A 442 -19.06 -25.26 -7.81
CA PRO A 442 -19.38 -23.86 -7.62
C PRO A 442 -19.80 -23.22 -8.95
N THR A 443 -20.81 -22.37 -8.90
CA THR A 443 -21.33 -21.66 -10.09
C THR A 443 -20.45 -20.45 -10.38
N GLU A 444 -19.99 -20.30 -11.61
CA GLU A 444 -19.22 -19.14 -12.02
C GLU A 444 -20.15 -17.95 -12.29
N LEU A 445 -19.97 -16.87 -11.55
CA LEU A 445 -20.48 -15.55 -11.90
C LEU A 445 -19.46 -14.91 -12.85
N SER A 446 -19.94 -14.40 -13.98
CA SER A 446 -19.06 -13.88 -15.04
C SER A 446 -19.20 -12.38 -15.18
N ASN A 447 -18.11 -11.67 -15.42
CA ASN A 447 -18.15 -10.29 -15.90
C ASN A 447 -17.78 -10.29 -17.39
N PRO A 448 -18.44 -9.51 -18.27
CA PRO A 448 -18.16 -9.54 -19.71
C PRO A 448 -16.71 -9.15 -20.07
N ARG A 449 -16.09 -8.28 -19.28
CA ARG A 449 -14.74 -7.75 -19.48
C ARG A 449 -14.02 -7.64 -18.14
N LEU A 450 -13.17 -8.62 -17.80
CA LEU A 450 -12.44 -8.64 -16.53
C LEU A 450 -11.46 -7.47 -16.39
N ASP A 451 -10.91 -6.99 -17.50
CA ASP A 451 -9.99 -5.85 -17.57
C ASP A 451 -10.66 -4.49 -17.35
N LEU A 452 -12.00 -4.43 -17.41
CA LEU A 452 -12.80 -3.21 -17.25
C LEU A 452 -13.78 -3.29 -16.08
N ALA A 453 -13.99 -4.49 -15.52
CA ALA A 453 -15.01 -4.75 -14.50
C ALA A 453 -14.84 -3.83 -13.29
N VAL A 454 -13.64 -3.68 -12.77
CA VAL A 454 -13.34 -2.83 -11.61
C VAL A 454 -13.78 -1.38 -11.85
N ALA A 455 -13.35 -0.78 -12.97
CA ALA A 455 -13.74 0.59 -13.32
C ALA A 455 -15.25 0.73 -13.50
N MET A 456 -15.89 -0.24 -14.19
CA MET A 456 -17.35 -0.27 -14.38
C MET A 456 -18.11 -0.36 -13.07
N GLY A 457 -17.69 -1.24 -12.17
CA GLY A 457 -18.28 -1.39 -10.85
C GLY A 457 -18.08 -0.17 -9.96
N ALA A 458 -16.92 0.49 -10.05
CA ALA A 458 -16.69 1.77 -9.39
C ALA A 458 -17.63 2.88 -9.92
N ALA A 459 -17.86 2.94 -11.23
CA ALA A 459 -18.85 3.87 -11.79
C ALA A 459 -20.29 3.53 -11.34
N TYR A 460 -20.65 2.24 -11.28
CA TYR A 460 -21.94 1.78 -10.74
C TYR A 460 -22.11 2.16 -9.27
N TYR A 461 -21.07 2.01 -8.45
CA TYR A 461 -21.10 2.37 -7.05
C TYR A 461 -21.43 3.87 -6.85
N GLY A 462 -21.04 4.73 -7.78
CA GLY A 462 -21.47 6.13 -7.81
C GLY A 462 -23.00 6.33 -7.92
N LEU A 463 -23.73 5.42 -8.59
CA LEU A 463 -25.20 5.38 -8.57
C LEU A 463 -25.71 4.91 -7.20
N VAL A 464 -25.11 3.84 -6.66
CA VAL A 464 -25.50 3.24 -5.38
C VAL A 464 -25.42 4.27 -4.26
N ARG A 465 -24.37 5.08 -4.21
CA ARG A 465 -24.22 6.18 -3.24
C ARG A 465 -25.31 7.25 -3.32
N ARG A 466 -26.02 7.34 -4.44
CA ARG A 466 -27.14 8.26 -4.66
C ARG A 466 -28.51 7.60 -4.42
N GLY A 467 -28.52 6.38 -3.87
CA GLY A 467 -29.73 5.59 -3.64
C GLY A 467 -30.23 4.85 -4.89
N GLU A 468 -29.42 4.75 -5.94
CA GLU A 468 -29.78 4.07 -7.18
C GLU A 468 -28.98 2.79 -7.36
N GLY A 469 -29.64 1.64 -7.25
CA GLY A 469 -28.99 0.32 -7.36
C GLY A 469 -28.92 -0.42 -6.03
N ILE A 470 -28.19 -1.52 -6.01
CA ILE A 470 -28.10 -2.41 -4.84
C ILE A 470 -26.84 -2.08 -4.06
N ARG A 471 -26.99 -1.72 -2.78
CA ARG A 471 -25.85 -1.49 -1.88
C ARG A 471 -25.37 -2.81 -1.31
N VAL A 472 -24.06 -3.03 -1.37
CA VAL A 472 -23.39 -4.07 -0.59
C VAL A 472 -23.03 -3.45 0.76
N GLY A 473 -23.48 -4.05 1.85
CA GLY A 473 -23.06 -3.71 3.21
C GLY A 473 -21.54 -3.87 3.31
N SER A 474 -20.85 -2.72 3.41
CA SER A 474 -19.40 -2.59 3.36
C SER A 474 -18.82 -2.23 4.72
N GLY A 475 -19.44 -2.71 5.81
CA GLY A 475 -18.88 -2.57 7.15
C GLY A 475 -17.39 -2.92 7.17
N SER A 476 -16.62 -2.25 8.03
CA SER A 476 -15.17 -2.38 8.07
C SER A 476 -14.79 -3.85 8.12
N ALA A 477 -14.05 -4.33 7.13
CA ALA A 477 -13.56 -5.71 7.11
C ALA A 477 -12.49 -5.94 8.20
N ARG A 478 -12.00 -4.85 8.79
CA ARG A 478 -10.96 -4.82 9.81
C ARG A 478 -11.49 -4.22 11.10
N ALA A 479 -11.05 -4.77 12.22
CA ALA A 479 -11.08 -4.06 13.48
C ALA A 479 -9.75 -3.32 13.68
N TYR A 480 -9.79 -2.15 14.32
CA TYR A 480 -8.62 -1.31 14.60
C TYR A 480 -8.47 -1.12 16.11
N TYR A 481 -7.23 -1.11 16.59
CA TYR A 481 -6.90 -1.04 18.00
C TYR A 481 -5.74 -0.08 18.25
N VAL A 482 -5.68 0.49 19.45
CA VAL A 482 -4.52 1.24 19.96
C VAL A 482 -3.88 0.50 21.12
N GLY A 483 -2.58 0.27 21.05
CA GLY A 483 -1.80 -0.39 22.09
C GLY A 483 -1.81 0.40 23.39
N VAL A 484 -1.88 -0.33 24.51
CA VAL A 484 -1.75 0.20 25.86
C VAL A 484 -0.71 -0.62 26.63
N ALA A 485 0.00 0.02 27.54
CA ALA A 485 0.95 -0.67 28.42
C ALA A 485 0.20 -1.61 29.37
N ALA A 486 0.76 -2.79 29.62
CA ALA A 486 0.28 -3.74 30.61
C ALA A 486 1.29 -3.87 31.76
N ASP A 487 0.80 -4.08 32.99
CA ASP A 487 1.63 -4.23 34.18
C ASP A 487 2.52 -5.50 34.13
N GLN A 488 2.15 -6.48 33.31
CA GLN A 488 2.92 -7.70 33.04
C GLN A 488 2.96 -7.94 31.53
N PRO A 489 4.04 -7.55 30.83
CA PRO A 489 4.17 -7.82 29.41
C PRO A 489 4.40 -9.32 29.18
N GLU A 490 3.51 -9.94 28.40
CA GLU A 490 3.75 -11.26 27.80
C GLU A 490 4.26 -11.06 26.37
N ASP A 491 5.40 -11.66 26.02
CA ASP A 491 6.08 -11.43 24.72
C ASP A 491 5.23 -11.77 23.47
N ALA A 492 4.11 -12.49 23.63
CA ALA A 492 3.25 -12.96 22.54
C ALA A 492 1.86 -12.31 22.48
N VAL A 493 1.55 -11.37 23.39
CA VAL A 493 0.22 -10.76 23.51
C VAL A 493 0.33 -9.24 23.61
N HIS A 494 -0.34 -8.54 22.70
CA HIS A 494 -0.48 -7.09 22.78
C HIS A 494 -1.75 -6.73 23.55
N HIS A 495 -1.63 -5.88 24.56
CA HIS A 495 -2.80 -5.28 25.20
C HIS A 495 -3.20 -4.02 24.44
N ALA A 496 -4.46 -3.92 24.05
CA ALA A 496 -4.94 -2.81 23.24
C ALA A 496 -6.40 -2.45 23.52
N VAL A 497 -6.80 -1.25 23.13
CA VAL A 497 -8.18 -0.78 23.19
C VAL A 497 -8.77 -0.78 21.78
N CYS A 498 -9.95 -1.36 21.61
CA CYS A 498 -10.65 -1.35 20.33
C CYS A 498 -11.09 0.08 19.96
N LEU A 499 -10.63 0.56 18.81
CA LEU A 499 -10.98 1.86 18.23
C LEU A 499 -12.15 1.75 17.26
N VAL A 500 -12.08 0.80 16.33
CA VAL A 500 -13.12 0.61 15.32
C VAL A 500 -13.46 -0.88 15.32
N PRO A 501 -14.71 -1.25 15.67
CA PRO A 501 -15.12 -2.63 15.63
C PRO A 501 -15.23 -3.11 14.18
N ARG A 502 -15.02 -4.41 13.96
CA ARG A 502 -15.30 -5.02 12.66
C ARG A 502 -16.79 -4.85 12.33
N GLY A 503 -17.09 -4.57 11.08
CA GLY A 503 -18.45 -4.31 10.61
C GLY A 503 -18.91 -2.86 10.80
N ALA A 504 -18.10 -1.98 11.39
CA ALA A 504 -18.40 -0.55 11.49
C ALA A 504 -18.71 0.06 10.12
N GLU A 505 -19.82 0.78 9.99
CA GLU A 505 -20.21 1.39 8.71
C GLU A 505 -19.22 2.47 8.24
N GLU A 506 -19.15 2.72 6.93
CA GLU A 506 -18.41 3.87 6.39
C GLU A 506 -18.93 5.18 7.00
N GLY A 507 -18.02 6.07 7.41
CA GLY A 507 -18.36 7.27 8.17
C GLY A 507 -18.57 7.00 9.66
N PHE A 508 -18.22 5.81 10.18
CA PHE A 508 -18.25 5.51 11.61
C PHE A 508 -17.44 6.54 12.39
N VAL A 509 -18.05 7.14 13.41
CA VAL A 509 -17.38 8.02 14.36
C VAL A 509 -17.51 7.42 15.75
N GLY A 510 -16.38 7.08 16.35
CA GLY A 510 -16.26 6.60 17.73
C GLY A 510 -15.57 7.63 18.62
N ARG A 511 -16.01 7.73 19.88
CA ARG A 511 -15.25 8.42 20.93
C ARG A 511 -15.11 7.50 22.12
N LEU A 512 -13.87 7.32 22.59
CA LEU A 512 -13.57 6.60 23.82
C LEU A 512 -13.90 7.49 25.02
N THR A 513 -15.15 7.46 25.49
CA THR A 513 -15.57 8.25 26.66
C THR A 513 -15.28 7.56 27.98
N ASP A 514 -15.31 6.23 28.00
CA ASP A 514 -15.18 5.41 29.21
C ASP A 514 -13.71 5.06 29.53
N VAL A 515 -12.80 5.35 28.60
CA VAL A 515 -11.35 5.20 28.76
C VAL A 515 -10.69 6.57 28.67
N THR A 516 -9.98 6.98 29.73
CA THR A 516 -9.20 8.22 29.74
C THR A 516 -7.73 7.88 29.63
N PHE A 517 -7.05 8.47 28.65
CA PHE A 517 -5.61 8.34 28.45
C PHE A 517 -4.90 9.53 29.08
N GLU A 518 -3.64 9.35 29.45
CA GLU A 518 -2.78 10.44 29.90
C GLU A 518 -1.68 10.67 28.85
N ALA A 519 -1.68 11.84 28.21
CA ALA A 519 -0.68 12.18 27.20
C ALA A 519 0.29 13.22 27.74
N LEU A 520 1.59 13.03 27.50
CA LEU A 520 2.62 14.00 27.85
C LEU A 520 2.72 15.06 26.76
N ALA A 521 2.00 16.17 26.94
CA ALA A 521 1.98 17.27 25.99
C ALA A 521 3.34 18.00 25.94
N ASN A 522 3.63 18.66 24.81
CA ASN A 522 4.92 19.29 24.48
C ASN A 522 6.12 18.32 24.48
N HIS A 523 5.87 17.03 24.44
CA HIS A 523 6.88 15.98 24.26
C HIS A 523 6.41 15.04 23.14
N PRO A 524 7.33 14.38 22.42
CA PRO A 524 6.98 13.34 21.47
C PRO A 524 6.25 12.18 22.15
N VAL A 525 5.14 11.76 21.55
CA VAL A 525 4.33 10.61 21.96
C VAL A 525 4.14 9.67 20.77
N THR A 526 4.10 8.37 21.07
CA THR A 526 3.94 7.31 20.07
C THR A 526 2.67 6.54 20.37
N PHE A 527 1.83 6.37 19.34
CA PHE A 527 0.65 5.51 19.38
C PHE A 527 0.91 4.28 18.52
N HIS A 528 1.01 3.12 19.15
CA HIS A 528 1.08 1.84 18.45
C HIS A 528 -0.34 1.44 18.04
N LEU A 529 -0.54 1.17 16.75
CA LEU A 529 -1.84 0.78 16.23
C LEU A 529 -1.78 -0.66 15.71
N TYR A 530 -2.89 -1.38 15.84
CA TYR A 530 -3.03 -2.74 15.35
C TYR A 530 -4.31 -2.87 14.53
N SER A 531 -4.32 -3.79 13.58
CA SER A 531 -5.52 -4.16 12.83
C SER A 531 -5.71 -5.67 12.81
N SER A 532 -6.96 -6.13 12.74
CA SER A 532 -7.27 -7.55 12.59
C SER A 532 -8.37 -7.78 11.55
N THR A 533 -8.18 -8.79 10.71
CA THR A 533 -9.17 -9.30 9.73
C THR A 533 -9.87 -10.57 10.20
N THR A 534 -9.60 -11.03 11.43
CA THR A 534 -10.14 -12.28 12.00
C THR A 534 -10.94 -12.05 13.26
N ARG A 535 -10.54 -11.05 14.05
CA ARG A 535 -11.13 -10.78 15.35
C ARG A 535 -12.54 -10.24 15.21
N THR A 536 -13.44 -10.75 16.05
CA THR A 536 -14.87 -10.47 16.04
C THR A 536 -15.39 -10.30 17.46
N GLY A 537 -16.50 -9.58 17.63
CA GLY A 537 -17.17 -9.41 18.92
C GLY A 537 -16.65 -8.27 19.79
N ASP A 538 -15.47 -7.72 19.50
CA ASP A 538 -14.94 -6.55 20.22
C ASP A 538 -15.74 -5.28 19.89
N ALA A 539 -16.09 -4.52 20.94
CA ALA A 539 -16.78 -3.24 20.84
C ALA A 539 -15.82 -2.06 21.05
N LEU A 540 -16.20 -0.88 20.57
CA LEU A 540 -15.48 0.38 20.80
C LEU A 540 -15.19 0.55 22.31
N GLY A 541 -13.91 0.67 22.67
CA GLY A 541 -13.46 0.89 24.03
C GLY A 541 -13.14 -0.36 24.84
N ASP A 542 -13.40 -1.56 24.31
CA ASP A 542 -13.00 -2.80 24.97
C ASP A 542 -11.47 -2.88 25.08
N VAL A 543 -10.99 -3.20 26.28
CA VAL A 543 -9.58 -3.51 26.52
C VAL A 543 -9.37 -5.00 26.31
N VAL A 544 -8.57 -5.36 25.32
CA VAL A 544 -8.43 -6.72 24.82
C VAL A 544 -6.98 -7.18 24.79
N ALA A 545 -6.81 -8.50 24.96
CA ALA A 545 -5.57 -9.21 24.70
C ALA A 545 -5.56 -9.68 23.24
N LEU A 546 -4.58 -9.22 22.47
CA LEU A 546 -4.40 -9.48 21.05
C LEU A 546 -3.20 -10.43 20.86
N PRO A 547 -3.43 -11.72 20.54
CA PRO A 547 -2.35 -12.61 20.13
C PRO A 547 -1.61 -12.05 18.90
N ALA A 548 -0.28 -12.13 18.90
CA ALA A 548 0.54 -11.55 17.83
C ALA A 548 0.27 -12.16 16.43
N ASP A 549 -0.30 -13.37 16.35
CA ASP A 549 -0.66 -14.05 15.10
C ASP A 549 -2.06 -13.68 14.57
N GLU A 550 -2.89 -12.99 15.36
CA GLU A 550 -4.24 -12.55 14.96
C GLU A 550 -4.30 -11.09 14.49
N VAL A 551 -3.20 -10.35 14.64
CA VAL A 551 -3.15 -8.91 14.38
C VAL A 551 -1.95 -8.51 13.54
N VAL A 552 -2.13 -7.45 12.76
CA VAL A 552 -1.06 -6.80 12.01
C VAL A 552 -0.78 -5.47 12.68
N ALA A 553 0.48 -5.26 13.09
CA ALA A 553 0.94 -3.97 13.57
C ALA A 553 0.92 -2.96 12.42
N LEU A 554 0.27 -1.82 12.64
CA LEU A 554 0.26 -0.69 11.71
C LEU A 554 1.44 0.24 12.02
N PRO A 555 1.90 1.02 11.03
CA PRO A 555 2.82 2.14 11.27
C PRO A 555 2.41 2.97 12.49
N PRO A 556 3.30 3.16 13.49
CA PRO A 556 2.95 3.90 14.68
C PRO A 556 2.75 5.38 14.33
N ILE A 557 1.80 6.03 14.99
CA ILE A 557 1.64 7.48 14.89
C ILE A 557 2.59 8.12 15.90
N ARG A 558 3.59 8.86 15.41
CA ARG A 558 4.53 9.63 16.23
C ARG A 558 4.21 11.11 16.07
N THR A 559 3.90 11.80 17.17
CA THR A 559 3.56 13.23 17.12
C THR A 559 3.91 13.94 18.41
N ALA A 560 4.01 15.26 18.39
CA ALA A 560 4.06 16.09 19.59
C ALA A 560 2.73 16.83 19.75
N LEU A 561 2.18 16.83 20.96
CA LEU A 561 0.91 17.49 21.26
C LEU A 561 1.18 18.90 21.82
N PRO A 562 1.15 19.98 21.00
CA PRO A 562 1.38 21.33 21.49
C PRO A 562 0.30 21.75 22.49
N PHE A 563 0.71 22.22 23.67
CA PHE A 563 -0.22 22.63 24.73
C PHE A 563 0.31 23.84 25.52
N GLY A 564 -0.46 24.94 25.51
CA GLY A 564 -0.11 26.18 26.19
C GLY A 564 0.93 27.04 25.44
N LYS A 565 1.28 28.21 26.01
CA LYS A 565 2.20 29.19 25.38
C LYS A 565 3.68 28.91 25.63
N LYS A 566 4.02 28.10 26.62
CA LYS A 566 5.39 27.67 26.95
C LYS A 566 5.48 26.16 26.70
N ALA A 567 6.52 25.72 26.01
CA ALA A 567 6.74 24.31 25.64
C ALA A 567 7.24 23.48 26.84
N VAL A 568 6.49 23.49 27.95
CA VAL A 568 6.81 22.71 29.15
C VAL A 568 6.06 21.40 29.08
N ALA A 569 6.77 20.29 29.29
CA ALA A 569 6.17 18.96 29.32
C ALA A 569 5.13 18.89 30.43
N ARG A 570 3.89 18.53 30.08
CA ARG A 570 2.78 18.45 31.04
C ARG A 570 1.89 17.29 30.69
N ARG A 571 1.52 16.50 31.70
CA ARG A 571 0.51 15.47 31.53
C ARG A 571 -0.87 16.09 31.37
N VAL A 572 -1.55 15.72 30.30
CA VAL A 572 -2.89 16.17 29.95
C VAL A 572 -3.78 14.94 29.81
N PRO A 573 -4.91 14.86 30.53
CA PRO A 573 -5.88 13.81 30.31
C PRO A 573 -6.57 14.03 28.97
N VAL A 574 -6.62 12.99 28.16
CA VAL A 574 -7.13 13.02 26.80
C VAL A 574 -8.06 11.86 26.52
N GLN A 575 -8.99 12.08 25.60
CA GLN A 575 -9.84 11.06 25.00
C GLN A 575 -9.48 10.90 23.53
N LEU A 576 -9.57 9.68 23.03
CA LEU A 576 -9.40 9.42 21.61
C LEU A 576 -10.76 9.46 20.91
N ARG A 577 -10.81 10.20 19.80
CA ARG A 577 -11.88 10.12 18.82
C ARG A 577 -11.32 9.47 17.59
N VAL A 578 -12.08 8.56 17.00
CA VAL A 578 -11.73 7.89 15.75
C VAL A 578 -12.86 8.06 14.75
N GLU A 579 -12.51 8.21 13.49
CA GLU A 579 -13.42 8.22 12.36
C GLU A 579 -12.88 7.26 11.31
N LEU A 580 -13.73 6.35 10.84
CA LEU A 580 -13.50 5.64 9.59
C LEU A 580 -14.12 6.49 8.49
N THR A 581 -13.28 7.21 7.75
CA THR A 581 -13.75 8.20 6.77
C THR A 581 -14.57 7.55 5.64
N GLU A 582 -15.34 8.34 4.91
CA GLU A 582 -16.02 7.86 3.68
C GLU A 582 -15.05 7.36 2.60
N VAL A 583 -13.75 7.70 2.70
CA VAL A 583 -12.70 7.21 1.81
C VAL A 583 -12.03 5.95 2.37
N GLY A 584 -12.55 5.36 3.45
CA GLY A 584 -12.05 4.12 4.04
C GLY A 584 -10.65 4.24 4.62
N THR A 585 -10.30 5.43 5.12
CA THR A 585 -9.08 5.66 5.90
C THR A 585 -9.40 5.93 7.37
N LEU A 586 -8.51 5.52 8.27
CA LEU A 586 -8.60 5.79 9.70
C LEU A 586 -8.14 7.21 10.01
N ALA A 587 -9.02 8.04 10.54
CA ALA A 587 -8.67 9.34 11.10
C ALA A 587 -8.79 9.29 12.63
N LEU A 588 -7.72 9.69 13.33
CA LEU A 588 -7.66 9.64 14.79
C LEU A 588 -7.41 11.05 15.34
N TRP A 589 -8.04 11.38 16.45
CA TRP A 589 -7.82 12.62 17.19
C TRP A 589 -7.63 12.34 18.65
N CYS A 590 -6.81 13.18 19.26
CA CYS A 590 -6.64 13.29 20.69
C CYS A 590 -7.33 14.58 21.14
N ASP A 591 -8.37 14.47 21.98
CA ASP A 591 -9.07 15.61 22.56
C ASP A 591 -8.68 15.78 24.03
N SER A 592 -8.38 17.00 24.45
CA SER A 592 -8.22 17.30 25.87
C SER A 592 -9.56 17.17 26.62
N VAL A 593 -9.56 16.53 27.78
CA VAL A 593 -10.76 16.41 28.63
C VAL A 593 -11.14 17.74 29.29
N HIS A 594 -10.16 18.61 29.54
CA HIS A 594 -10.33 19.82 30.34
C HIS A 594 -10.25 21.13 29.54
N THR A 595 -9.86 21.07 28.26
CA THR A 595 -9.65 22.26 27.44
C THR A 595 -10.18 22.06 26.03
N GLU A 596 -10.26 23.14 25.24
CA GLU A 596 -10.71 23.07 23.85
C GLU A 596 -9.67 22.48 22.87
N HIS A 597 -8.47 22.13 23.37
CA HIS A 597 -7.41 21.60 22.51
C HIS A 597 -7.78 20.25 21.91
N ARG A 598 -7.57 20.14 20.60
CA ARG A 598 -7.73 18.93 19.80
C ARG A 598 -6.53 18.78 18.89
N TRP A 599 -5.96 17.59 18.86
CA TRP A 599 -4.83 17.23 18.01
C TRP A 599 -5.26 16.12 17.05
N GLN A 600 -5.05 16.32 15.76
CA GLN A 600 -5.22 15.24 14.79
C GLN A 600 -3.97 14.38 14.78
N LEU A 601 -4.16 13.07 14.87
CA LEU A 601 -3.13 12.05 14.81
C LEU A 601 -3.10 11.52 13.37
N GLN A 602 -1.99 11.72 12.68
CA GLN A 602 -1.79 11.30 11.29
C GLN A 602 -0.67 10.26 11.23
N PHE A 603 -0.78 9.30 10.31
CA PHE A 603 0.32 8.38 10.05
C PHE A 603 1.54 9.15 9.53
N ASP A 604 2.73 8.72 9.94
CA ASP A 604 3.94 9.27 9.35
C ASP A 604 4.12 8.67 7.96
N VAL A 605 3.85 9.49 6.95
CA VAL A 605 3.92 9.10 5.54
C VAL A 605 5.37 9.06 5.03
N ARG A 606 6.32 9.65 5.76
CA ARG A 606 7.75 9.67 5.43
C ARG A 606 8.51 8.55 6.13
N GLN A 607 7.93 7.35 6.14
CA GLN A 607 8.65 6.21 6.70
C GLN A 607 9.90 5.95 5.86
N GLU A 608 11.06 6.34 6.38
CA GLU A 608 12.30 5.66 6.03
C GLU A 608 12.16 4.22 6.54
N PRO A 609 12.46 3.21 5.71
CA PRO A 609 12.42 1.84 6.17
C PRO A 609 13.45 1.64 7.29
N GLU A 610 13.14 0.78 8.26
CA GLU A 610 14.12 0.29 9.25
C GLU A 610 15.26 -0.56 8.61
N THR A 611 15.51 -0.46 7.30
CA THR A 611 16.51 -1.26 6.58
C THR A 611 17.36 -0.40 5.66
N ASP A 612 18.41 0.19 6.25
CA ASP A 612 19.83 0.11 5.88
C ASP A 612 20.57 1.19 6.69
N VAL A 613 20.43 1.13 8.02
CA VAL A 613 21.55 1.54 8.86
C VAL A 613 22.59 0.45 8.60
N PRO A 614 23.80 0.76 8.09
CA PRO A 614 24.85 -0.25 7.99
C PRO A 614 24.90 -0.93 9.35
N GLU A 615 24.80 -2.27 9.37
CA GLU A 615 24.87 -3.10 10.59
C GLU A 615 25.80 -2.40 11.57
N ALA A 616 25.20 -1.68 12.53
CA ALA A 616 25.98 -1.17 13.64
C ALA A 616 26.52 -2.45 14.29
N PRO A 617 27.84 -2.54 14.54
CA PRO A 617 28.43 -3.76 15.06
C PRO A 617 27.56 -4.20 16.23
N ALA A 618 27.01 -5.43 16.15
CA ALA A 618 25.93 -5.93 17.00
C ALA A 618 26.04 -5.40 18.43
N GLY A 619 25.40 -4.27 18.69
CA GLY A 619 25.29 -3.69 20.01
C GLY A 619 24.22 -4.47 20.73
N HIS A 620 24.53 -4.97 21.92
CA HIS A 620 23.52 -5.60 22.76
C HIS A 620 22.31 -4.66 22.89
N PRO A 621 21.06 -5.18 22.83
CA PRO A 621 19.89 -4.37 23.15
C PRO A 621 20.11 -3.75 24.54
N LEU A 622 20.14 -2.42 24.60
CA LEU A 622 20.37 -1.72 25.86
C LEU A 622 19.17 -1.88 26.78
N ASP A 623 19.49 -2.21 28.02
CA ASP A 623 18.55 -2.21 29.13
C ASP A 623 17.95 -0.80 29.31
N PRO A 624 16.61 -0.65 29.24
CA PRO A 624 15.93 0.62 29.48
C PRO A 624 16.32 1.31 30.79
N ASP A 625 16.63 0.52 31.84
CA ASP A 625 17.03 1.05 33.15
C ASP A 625 18.36 1.82 33.06
N ARG A 626 19.31 1.33 32.25
CA ARG A 626 20.61 1.98 32.03
C ARG A 626 20.49 3.29 31.25
N LEU A 627 19.51 3.35 30.35
CA LEU A 627 19.24 4.57 29.61
C LEU A 627 18.65 5.64 30.52
N ASP A 628 17.77 5.26 31.44
CA ASP A 628 17.24 6.17 32.47
C ASP A 628 18.35 6.63 33.43
N ASP A 629 19.27 5.74 33.84
CA ASP A 629 20.46 6.09 34.62
C ASP A 629 21.37 7.08 33.87
N ALA A 630 21.60 6.89 32.57
CA ALA A 630 22.38 7.81 31.76
C ALA A 630 21.73 9.21 31.69
N THR A 631 20.39 9.27 31.59
CA THR A 631 19.68 10.56 31.67
C THR A 631 19.75 11.19 33.07
N ALA A 632 19.83 10.38 34.13
CA ALA A 632 20.01 10.87 35.50
C ALA A 632 21.41 11.49 35.69
N VAL A 633 22.45 10.87 35.12
CA VAL A 633 23.81 11.43 35.11
C VAL A 633 23.86 12.77 34.39
N LEU A 634 23.22 12.89 33.21
CA LEU A 634 23.10 14.17 32.52
C LEU A 634 22.46 15.24 33.40
N ARG A 635 21.35 14.91 34.07
CA ARG A 635 20.70 15.86 34.99
C ARG A 635 21.62 16.26 36.14
N GLN A 636 22.30 15.31 36.78
CA GLN A 636 23.20 15.61 37.90
C GLN A 636 24.34 16.56 37.50
N VAL A 637 24.90 16.43 36.30
CA VAL A 637 25.97 17.33 35.83
C VAL A 637 25.43 18.71 35.47
N PHE A 638 24.31 18.80 34.75
CA PHE A 638 23.82 20.10 34.27
C PHE A 638 22.93 20.84 35.29
N THR A 639 22.41 20.19 36.32
CA THR A 639 21.56 20.83 37.34
C THR A 639 21.99 20.57 38.78
N GLY A 640 22.92 19.65 39.02
CA GLY A 640 23.48 19.35 40.35
C GLY A 640 24.87 19.92 40.56
N ASP A 641 25.56 19.43 41.59
CA ASP A 641 26.90 19.90 42.02
C ASP A 641 28.06 19.17 41.31
N ASP A 642 27.74 18.26 40.39
CA ASP A 642 28.71 17.37 39.75
C ASP A 642 29.52 18.10 38.67
N LEU A 643 30.82 17.82 38.59
CA LEU A 643 31.69 18.46 37.61
C LEU A 643 31.41 17.94 36.18
N PRO A 644 31.58 18.80 35.15
CA PRO A 644 31.41 18.41 33.74
C PRO A 644 32.51 17.47 33.23
N ASP A 645 33.65 17.43 33.92
CA ASP A 645 34.79 16.58 33.57
C ASP A 645 34.41 15.10 33.61
N GLY A 646 34.87 14.34 32.61
CA GLY A 646 34.66 12.90 32.55
C GLY A 646 33.22 12.45 32.23
N LEU A 647 32.32 13.35 31.79
CA LEU A 647 30.93 12.98 31.50
C LEU A 647 30.82 11.94 30.37
N TRP A 648 31.68 12.02 29.35
CA TRP A 648 31.66 11.05 28.26
C TRP A 648 31.98 9.64 28.75
N GLU A 649 33.03 9.50 29.55
CA GLU A 649 33.46 8.24 30.15
C GLU A 649 32.38 7.68 31.08
N ARG A 650 31.76 8.54 31.90
CA ARG A 650 30.64 8.12 32.77
C ARG A 650 29.44 7.62 31.98
N LEU A 651 29.10 8.26 30.86
CA LEU A 651 28.00 7.81 30.00
C LEU A 651 28.35 6.48 29.32
N GLU A 652 29.60 6.29 28.88
CA GLU A 652 30.07 5.03 28.32
C GLU A 652 30.04 3.90 29.37
N ASP A 653 30.44 4.20 30.61
CA ASP A 653 30.41 3.26 31.74
C ASP A 653 28.97 2.85 32.11
N VAL A 654 28.05 3.82 32.21
CA VAL A 654 26.64 3.55 32.56
C VAL A 654 25.92 2.78 31.45
N LEU A 655 26.20 3.12 30.18
CA LEU A 655 25.62 2.41 29.04
C LEU A 655 26.35 1.07 28.78
N GLU A 656 27.47 0.82 29.45
CA GLU A 656 28.37 -0.33 29.26
C GLU A 656 28.80 -0.54 27.79
N GLN A 657 28.94 0.56 27.05
CA GLN A 657 29.29 0.52 25.64
C GLN A 657 30.02 1.79 25.21
N PRO A 658 31.01 1.67 24.31
CA PRO A 658 31.72 2.83 23.79
C PRO A 658 30.79 3.72 22.97
N ARG A 659 31.00 5.03 22.99
CA ARG A 659 30.12 6.00 22.30
C ARG A 659 29.94 5.74 20.82
N ALA A 660 30.97 5.20 20.17
CA ALA A 660 30.95 4.88 18.74
C ALA A 660 29.86 3.86 18.38
N ASP A 661 29.44 3.04 19.34
CA ASP A 661 28.47 1.96 19.15
C ASP A 661 27.07 2.35 19.70
N TRP A 662 26.88 3.61 20.12
CA TRP A 662 25.59 4.06 20.62
C TRP A 662 24.54 4.08 19.50
N PRO A 663 23.47 3.27 19.62
CA PRO A 663 22.45 3.21 18.57
C PRO A 663 21.60 4.48 18.58
N MET A 664 20.97 4.77 17.44
CA MET A 664 20.19 6.00 17.23
C MET A 664 19.12 6.26 18.33
N PRO A 665 18.36 5.26 18.85
CA PRO A 665 17.44 5.49 19.96
C PRO A 665 18.09 6.06 21.22
N VAL A 666 19.32 5.62 21.55
CA VAL A 666 20.08 6.12 22.70
C VAL A 666 20.52 7.55 22.45
N LEU A 667 21.07 7.83 21.27
CA LEU A 667 21.48 9.18 20.87
C LEU A 667 20.32 10.16 20.99
N ARG A 668 19.12 9.79 20.51
CA ARG A 668 17.92 10.62 20.58
C ARG A 668 17.38 10.77 21.99
N LYS A 669 17.40 9.72 22.81
CA LYS A 669 16.99 9.83 24.22
C LYS A 669 17.94 10.74 25.02
N LEU A 670 19.24 10.65 24.79
CA LEU A 670 20.22 11.56 25.42
C LEU A 670 20.00 13.00 24.96
N ALA A 671 19.74 13.21 23.66
CA ALA A 671 19.38 14.53 23.13
C ALA A 671 18.09 15.08 23.77
N ASP A 672 17.04 14.26 23.88
CA ASP A 672 15.77 14.63 24.51
C ASP A 672 15.94 14.98 25.99
N ALA A 673 16.82 14.26 26.70
CA ALA A 673 17.14 14.53 28.09
C ALA A 673 17.97 15.82 28.28
N LEU A 674 18.85 16.14 27.32
CA LEU A 674 19.76 17.28 27.37
C LEU A 674 19.12 18.61 26.93
N LEU A 675 18.23 18.58 25.94
CA LEU A 675 17.53 19.75 25.40
C LEU A 675 16.90 20.68 26.45
N PRO A 676 16.24 20.18 27.52
CA PRO A 676 15.64 21.04 28.54
C PRO A 676 16.62 21.50 29.64
N LEU A 677 17.88 21.04 29.64
CA LEU A 677 18.85 21.33 30.71
C LEU A 677 19.55 22.69 30.48
N PRO A 678 19.88 23.43 31.57
CA PRO A 678 20.54 24.72 31.46
C PRO A 678 21.98 24.57 30.95
N ARG A 679 22.45 25.56 30.19
CA ARG A 679 23.80 25.62 29.62
C ARG A 679 24.65 26.76 30.17
N ASP A 680 24.06 27.65 30.95
CA ASP A 680 24.68 28.85 31.51
C ASP A 680 25.42 28.61 32.83
N CYS A 681 25.52 27.35 33.28
CA CYS A 681 26.16 26.97 34.55
C CYS A 681 27.67 27.32 34.59
N SER A 682 28.40 27.02 33.52
CA SER A 682 29.81 27.44 33.35
C SER A 682 30.23 27.34 31.87
N ALA A 683 31.37 27.95 31.52
CA ALA A 683 31.92 27.85 30.17
C ALA A 683 32.12 26.39 29.72
N ALA A 684 32.55 25.51 30.63
CA ALA A 684 32.73 24.08 30.36
C ALA A 684 31.39 23.36 30.11
N HIS A 685 30.33 23.69 30.87
CA HIS A 685 29.00 23.12 30.64
C HIS A 685 28.44 23.53 29.28
N GLU A 686 28.59 24.79 28.88
CA GLU A 686 28.09 25.25 27.58
C GLU A 686 28.79 24.54 26.40
N VAL A 687 30.12 24.33 26.49
CA VAL A 687 30.86 23.55 25.48
C VAL A 687 30.34 22.11 25.44
N LEU A 688 30.22 21.48 26.61
CA LEU A 688 29.80 20.09 26.75
C LEU A 688 28.37 19.88 26.24
N TRP A 689 27.48 20.85 26.47
CA TRP A 689 26.11 20.82 25.98
C TRP A 689 26.06 20.81 24.45
N PHE A 690 26.80 21.69 23.78
CA PHE A 690 26.85 21.72 22.31
C PHE A 690 27.46 20.45 21.72
N ASP A 691 28.54 19.95 22.32
CA ASP A 691 29.21 18.75 21.83
C ASP A 691 28.33 17.48 22.04
N LEU A 692 27.63 17.34 23.18
CA LEU A 692 26.71 16.23 23.45
C LEU A 692 25.45 16.30 22.59
N LEU A 693 24.78 17.45 22.52
CA LEU A 693 23.57 17.58 21.70
C LEU A 693 23.90 17.36 20.22
N GLY A 694 25.03 17.90 19.75
CA GLY A 694 25.52 17.70 18.39
C GLY A 694 26.00 16.28 18.10
N TYR A 695 26.17 15.44 19.12
CA TYR A 695 26.43 14.02 18.97
C TYR A 695 25.11 13.21 19.00
N GLY A 696 24.24 13.51 19.96
CA GLY A 696 22.93 12.87 20.13
C GLY A 696 21.97 13.11 18.97
N LEU A 697 22.16 14.20 18.21
CA LEU A 697 21.37 14.49 17.02
C LEU A 697 21.94 13.89 15.73
N ARG A 698 23.11 13.22 15.71
CA ARG A 698 23.66 12.67 14.45
C ARG A 698 22.83 11.51 13.91
N PRO A 699 22.62 11.40 12.58
CA PRO A 699 23.15 12.25 11.51
C PRO A 699 22.35 13.54 11.22
N GLY A 700 21.35 13.88 12.05
CA GLY A 700 20.46 15.04 11.89
C GLY A 700 19.11 14.70 11.26
N TYR A 701 18.93 13.44 10.89
CA TYR A 701 17.77 12.88 10.21
C TYR A 701 17.69 11.38 10.55
N GLY A 702 16.58 10.75 10.17
CA GLY A 702 16.33 9.31 10.38
C GLY A 702 15.49 8.97 11.62
N ASP A 703 15.26 9.90 12.55
CA ASP A 703 14.18 9.76 13.53
C ASP A 703 13.00 10.70 13.19
N PRO A 704 11.74 10.21 13.23
CA PRO A 704 10.54 11.00 12.94
C PRO A 704 10.41 12.32 13.71
N VAL A 705 11.09 12.44 14.86
CA VAL A 705 11.01 13.62 15.73
C VAL A 705 12.21 14.55 15.59
N ASP A 706 13.13 14.27 14.68
CA ASP A 706 14.34 15.09 14.49
C ASP A 706 14.05 16.51 14.08
N ALA A 707 13.04 16.74 13.23
CA ALA A 707 12.62 18.10 12.87
C ALA A 707 12.23 18.93 14.11
N TRP A 708 11.51 18.34 15.06
CA TRP A 708 11.14 19.01 16.30
C TRP A 708 12.35 19.23 17.22
N ARG A 709 13.29 18.27 17.31
CA ARG A 709 14.52 18.43 18.10
C ARG A 709 15.38 19.55 17.56
N VAL A 710 15.50 19.65 16.23
CA VAL A 710 16.18 20.75 15.55
C VAL A 710 15.46 22.07 15.83
N ASP A 711 14.13 22.11 15.78
CA ASP A 711 13.36 23.32 16.15
C ASP A 711 13.57 23.71 17.62
N GLN A 712 13.67 22.75 18.55
CA GLN A 712 14.01 23.04 19.95
C GLN A 712 15.44 23.56 20.09
N ALA A 713 16.40 22.93 19.42
CA ALA A 713 17.78 23.39 19.38
C ALA A 713 17.84 24.82 18.86
N TRP A 714 17.14 25.14 17.76
CA TRP A 714 17.13 26.45 17.12
C TRP A 714 16.70 27.60 18.04
N LYS A 715 15.86 27.34 19.05
CA LYS A 715 15.54 28.35 20.08
C LYS A 715 16.79 28.84 20.81
N ASN A 716 17.77 27.96 21.03
CA ASN A 716 19.07 28.29 21.64
C ASN A 716 20.00 29.07 20.70
N TYR A 717 19.76 29.04 19.38
CA TYR A 717 20.52 29.89 18.44
C TYR A 717 20.25 31.38 18.73
N LEU A 718 18.99 31.71 18.99
CA LEU A 718 18.53 33.09 19.25
C LEU A 718 18.98 33.61 20.62
N GLU A 719 19.18 32.73 21.60
CA GLU A 719 19.68 33.09 22.93
C GLU A 719 21.18 33.44 22.96
N ALA A 720 21.91 33.24 21.86
CA ALA A 720 23.35 33.47 21.72
C ALA A 720 24.22 32.69 22.74
N LEU A 721 25.55 32.82 22.63
CA LEU A 721 26.51 32.21 23.56
C LEU A 721 26.46 32.90 24.93
N HIS A 722 26.43 32.12 26.01
CA HIS A 722 26.52 32.65 27.38
C HIS A 722 27.96 33.02 27.75
N PHE A 723 28.95 32.30 27.23
CA PHE A 723 30.37 32.56 27.48
C PHE A 723 31.12 32.94 26.19
N PRO A 724 30.78 34.06 25.54
CA PRO A 724 31.34 34.43 24.22
C PRO A 724 32.81 34.84 24.28
N ALA A 725 33.37 35.13 25.46
CA ALA A 725 34.77 35.48 25.64
C ALA A 725 35.70 34.27 25.42
N GLU A 726 35.22 33.07 25.74
CA GLU A 726 35.97 31.83 25.66
C GLU A 726 36.04 31.30 24.22
N GLU A 727 37.24 30.97 23.75
CA GLU A 727 37.45 30.47 22.39
C GLU A 727 36.81 29.10 22.18
N ALA A 728 36.89 28.23 23.19
CA ALA A 728 36.31 26.89 23.15
C ALA A 728 34.78 26.92 22.93
N ASN A 729 34.08 27.83 23.59
CA ASN A 729 32.63 28.03 23.47
C ASN A 729 32.26 28.52 22.07
N ARG A 730 32.99 29.50 21.53
CA ARG A 730 32.80 29.96 20.15
C ARG A 730 32.98 28.83 19.13
N LEU A 731 34.02 28.01 19.31
CA LEU A 731 34.28 26.87 18.43
C LEU A 731 33.22 25.78 18.54
N ALA A 732 32.77 25.43 19.76
CA ALA A 732 31.73 24.43 19.98
C ALA A 732 30.39 24.86 19.34
N TRP A 733 30.00 26.12 19.51
CA TRP A 733 28.82 26.70 18.87
C TRP A 733 28.90 26.61 17.35
N TRP A 734 30.01 27.03 16.73
CA TRP A 734 30.18 26.92 15.28
C TRP A 734 30.18 25.47 14.78
N ARG A 735 30.81 24.54 15.52
CA ARG A 735 30.80 23.12 15.17
C ARG A 735 29.40 22.53 15.23
N PHE A 736 28.60 22.92 16.22
CA PHE A 736 27.24 22.45 16.39
C PHE A 736 26.36 22.92 15.23
N TRP A 737 26.30 24.22 14.94
CA TRP A 737 25.41 24.77 13.90
C TRP A 737 25.84 24.53 12.46
N ARG A 738 27.12 24.20 12.25
CA ARG A 738 27.61 23.76 10.94
C ARG A 738 27.15 22.35 10.61
N ARG A 739 27.01 21.50 11.62
CA ARG A 739 26.44 20.17 11.50
C ARG A 739 24.93 20.28 11.41
#